data_AF-A0A4Y9Z2F1-F1
#
_entry.id   AF-A0A4Y9Z2F1-F1
#
_cell.length_a   1.000
_cell.length_b   1.000
_cell.length_c   1.000
_cell.angle_alpha   90.00
_cell.angle_beta   90.00
_cell.angle_gamma   90.00
#
_symmetry.space_group_name_H-M   'P 1'
#
loop_
_entity.id
_entity.type
_entity.pdbx_description
1 polymer ?
#
loop_
_entity_poly.entity_id
_entity_poly.type
_entity_poly.pdbx_seq_one_letter_code
_entity_poly.pdbx_strand_id
1 'polypeptide(L)'
;MEPSECGAENSVYARQVLNDKVHKLCTQLSSLHAQLNHLLPIYRLPPELFLRIFLELAAIQPFPALQRESNISLKLGWVIITHVSRRWREIALHQAVLWTTISVALDRQWVLEMLTRSKSLPLDLEVKVDDVADVAILTKHIPRILCLSLHVNSRNISVRDALSSLIIQPAPILETCTLANDTFGGDLDLPVNLFANRVPRLRVLVLESCIIPWNCLSFAGLVDLSIIDPTRKSSEQEYCTQLIETLTRMPNLESLRLDSALPSQEDINNDEVNYPIFPQYLKILSMTDDLANIVVFFPLFRLLPTSRLHIGCSLEFGDDPDDSNMDDFAAFLPALFDFLDKPLLRLGIRSVQTLVYDGYEMSLWTCTHPWPGEPLFPAEIHSQSSEVATKPNIQIRASVPGLGPEQLIHNACRAMLDTLLSLSFNELQVLDISDNIVECVNTAYGNPLADDFDDTSVTVPYPRLKTITVTDNRFGEGNTQALLYLEALAEMLSQRQESAAPLEELYVQGHTEDFRKDVVDVVSTLDIDKAPSVFIGKRSPGCVYLVLRLDARGDAALQNDLHARWSCSTFADIAMSDATTLFDSKRYKRELWGWLSYAFASEVFVIVSLTLFLPICLEQFARDNGFFLPDKTVPCSSVSQETQGPDTDARCVVKLGWVWIDSASFSLYVYSLSVALQALTVISMGGIADHPPHRKRLLFSFAFMGASAATLFLLLPSSSPAWPLSGLLAIFANVGFGASVVAMNAYLPTLARDSEEVVGTLAQLEQLSSENTVGHNDVAHQSDDDDRPLLALSDSEEAASLKRQYNSQLSAATSRISSLGIALGYSSGIALLALTLVPVTMLHGSTFALRLAIGISGIWWALLSVPAAIWLPNAGEDKDVDPIWADEEREHQIEDDRNWSMGREIVAAWKRLGGMLRWREILKLRNTFVYLAAWFLLSDGFTTITSTAILFGKTTLHMSPSALILIGVITPSSGILGSLVWPMLQRRFAWSNLKVIVILVVMASLIPAYGCLGFLPVLRNKASFGGLTTQGEMFGLAVYFGCVYGAFQSYARALYAELIPPGEEARWYGLFSITDKSSSFVGPLVVGLIADTTGNIRYAFFFLVVMIWLAVPILASVDVERGRTDARGYSYSSSRSH
;
A
#
# COMPACT_ATOMS: atom_id res chain seq x y z
N MET A 1 60.47 -18.67 27.58
CA MET A 1 59.48 -19.12 28.59
C MET A 1 58.76 -17.89 29.09
N GLU A 2 57.43 -17.94 29.07
CA GLU A 2 56.41 -16.86 29.30
C GLU A 2 56.34 -15.76 28.20
N PRO A 3 55.16 -15.12 27.91
CA PRO A 3 53.86 -15.10 28.61
C PRO A 3 52.59 -15.00 27.68
N SER A 4 52.31 -15.92 26.74
CA SER A 4 51.15 -15.76 25.81
C SER A 4 49.92 -16.64 26.09
N GLU A 5 50.04 -17.72 26.87
CA GLU A 5 48.92 -18.68 27.04
C GLU A 5 47.98 -18.36 28.21
N CYS A 6 48.41 -17.54 29.18
CA CYS A 6 47.62 -17.25 30.40
C CYS A 6 46.44 -16.26 30.17
N GLY A 7 46.40 -15.57 29.02
CA GLY A 7 45.35 -14.59 28.70
C GLY A 7 44.06 -15.20 28.14
N ALA A 8 44.15 -16.31 27.41
CA ALA A 8 43.01 -16.89 26.70
C ALA A 8 42.03 -17.61 27.64
N GLU A 9 42.52 -18.39 28.61
CA GLU A 9 41.68 -19.12 29.58
C GLU A 9 40.90 -18.18 30.51
N ASN A 10 41.50 -17.06 30.92
CA ASN A 10 40.83 -16.05 31.73
C ASN A 10 39.66 -15.38 30.99
N SER A 11 39.75 -15.24 29.66
CA SER A 11 38.67 -14.64 28.85
C SER A 11 37.45 -15.56 28.69
N VAL A 12 37.67 -16.88 28.55
CA VAL A 12 36.60 -17.88 28.41
C VAL A 12 35.87 -18.05 29.74
N TYR A 13 36.61 -18.12 30.85
CA TYR A 13 36.02 -18.19 32.19
C TYR A 13 35.24 -16.93 32.55
N ALA A 14 35.78 -15.74 32.23
CA ALA A 14 35.04 -14.48 32.42
C ALA A 14 33.74 -14.44 31.59
N ARG A 15 33.77 -14.95 30.36
CA ARG A 15 32.60 -15.01 29.47
C ARG A 15 31.54 -15.99 29.98
N GLN A 16 31.93 -17.14 30.54
CA GLN A 16 31.00 -18.06 31.21
C GLN A 16 30.35 -17.44 32.44
N VAL A 17 31.12 -16.80 33.33
CA VAL A 17 30.58 -16.13 34.52
C VAL A 17 29.62 -14.98 34.15
N LEU A 18 29.91 -14.25 33.09
CA LEU A 18 29.02 -13.23 32.53
C LEU A 18 27.75 -13.85 31.93
N ASN A 19 27.86 -14.93 31.16
CA ASN A 19 26.70 -15.65 30.61
C ASN A 19 25.80 -16.21 31.71
N ASP A 20 26.36 -16.76 32.79
CA ASP A 20 25.58 -17.24 33.94
C ASP A 20 24.86 -16.09 34.67
N LYS A 21 25.51 -14.93 34.80
CA LYS A 21 24.86 -13.72 35.33
C LYS A 21 23.75 -13.21 34.43
N VAL A 22 23.97 -13.19 33.11
CA VAL A 22 22.95 -12.82 32.12
C VAL A 22 21.78 -13.79 32.21
N HIS A 23 22.04 -15.10 32.29
CA HIS A 23 20.99 -16.11 32.39
C HIS A 23 20.18 -15.97 33.68
N LYS A 24 20.85 -15.68 34.82
CA LYS A 24 20.21 -15.41 36.11
C LYS A 24 19.36 -14.13 36.10
N LEU A 25 19.83 -13.07 35.43
CA LEU A 25 19.05 -11.84 35.26
C LEU A 25 17.86 -12.07 34.31
N CYS A 26 18.03 -12.82 33.23
CA CYS A 26 16.95 -13.17 32.30
C CYS A 26 15.86 -14.01 33.00
N THR A 27 16.22 -14.93 33.89
CA THR A 27 15.25 -15.70 34.68
C THR A 27 14.52 -14.85 35.71
N GLN A 28 15.21 -13.90 36.36
CA GLN A 28 14.55 -12.93 37.24
C GLN A 28 13.58 -12.03 36.47
N LEU A 29 14.00 -11.53 35.30
CA LEU A 29 13.22 -10.64 34.44
C LEU A 29 12.00 -11.37 33.84
N SER A 30 12.15 -12.63 33.43
CA SER A 30 11.01 -13.44 32.97
C SER A 30 10.00 -13.72 34.08
N SER A 31 10.45 -13.88 35.34
CA SER A 31 9.54 -14.01 36.50
C SER A 31 8.74 -12.73 36.77
N LEU A 32 9.38 -11.55 36.63
CA LEU A 32 8.72 -10.26 36.79
C LEU A 32 7.74 -9.98 35.65
N HIS A 33 8.10 -10.27 34.40
CA HIS A 33 7.18 -10.19 33.26
C HIS A 33 5.98 -11.12 33.43
N ALA A 34 6.16 -12.32 33.99
CA ALA A 34 5.05 -13.22 34.30
C ALA A 34 4.10 -12.61 35.35
N GLN A 35 4.63 -12.03 36.43
CA GLN A 35 3.82 -11.35 37.45
C GLN A 35 3.05 -10.15 36.88
N LEU A 36 3.69 -9.36 35.99
CA LEU A 36 3.07 -8.20 35.35
C LEU A 36 1.97 -8.61 34.37
N ASN A 37 2.18 -9.68 33.60
CA ASN A 37 1.16 -10.26 32.73
C ASN A 37 -0.07 -10.75 33.51
N HIS A 38 0.11 -11.30 34.71
CA HIS A 38 -1.01 -11.68 35.58
C HIS A 38 -1.91 -10.51 36.01
N LEU A 39 -1.42 -9.26 35.94
CA LEU A 39 -2.20 -8.06 36.28
C LEU A 39 -3.04 -7.54 35.10
N LEU A 40 -2.82 -8.03 33.87
CA LEU A 40 -3.55 -7.59 32.69
C LEU A 40 -5.02 -8.05 32.70
N PRO A 41 -5.98 -7.24 32.24
CA PRO A 41 -7.41 -7.57 32.25
C PRO A 41 -7.76 -8.88 31.53
N ILE A 42 -7.04 -9.22 30.45
CA ILE A 42 -7.26 -10.44 29.67
C ILE A 42 -6.97 -11.71 30.49
N TYR A 43 -6.10 -11.63 31.51
CA TYR A 43 -5.81 -12.72 32.43
C TYR A 43 -6.90 -12.89 33.51
N ARG A 44 -7.95 -12.06 33.53
CA ARG A 44 -9.16 -12.32 34.33
C ARG A 44 -10.12 -13.30 33.65
N LEU A 45 -9.91 -13.59 32.36
CA LEU A 45 -10.77 -14.51 31.62
C LEU A 45 -10.55 -15.96 32.11
N PRO A 46 -11.64 -16.72 32.28
CA PRO A 46 -11.58 -18.15 32.50
C PRO A 46 -10.89 -18.89 31.32
N PRO A 47 -10.22 -20.02 31.57
CA PRO A 47 -9.55 -20.81 30.52
C PRO A 47 -10.51 -21.29 29.42
N GLU A 48 -11.80 -21.42 29.70
CA GLU A 48 -12.83 -21.83 28.75
C GLU A 48 -13.05 -20.78 27.63
N LEU A 49 -12.95 -19.49 27.96
CA LEU A 49 -13.07 -18.42 26.97
C LEU A 49 -11.81 -18.33 26.09
N PHE A 50 -10.63 -18.57 26.68
CA PHE A 50 -9.39 -18.68 25.91
C PHE A 50 -9.45 -19.83 24.90
N LEU A 51 -9.97 -21.00 25.30
CA LEU A 51 -10.15 -22.12 24.38
C LEU A 51 -11.04 -21.76 23.20
N ARG A 52 -12.16 -21.05 23.44
CA ARG A 52 -13.07 -20.66 22.35
C ARG A 52 -12.39 -19.72 21.35
N ILE A 53 -11.61 -18.76 21.84
CA ILE A 53 -10.83 -17.84 21.00
C ILE A 53 -9.77 -18.61 20.19
N PHE A 54 -9.07 -19.55 20.84
CA PHE A 54 -8.04 -20.35 20.17
C PHE A 54 -8.61 -21.24 19.06
N LEU A 55 -9.83 -21.77 19.24
CA LEU A 55 -10.51 -22.57 18.22
C LEU A 55 -10.94 -21.72 17.00
N GLU A 56 -11.46 -20.50 17.23
CA GLU A 56 -11.77 -19.58 16.12
C GLU A 56 -10.50 -19.19 15.34
N LEU A 57 -9.39 -18.93 16.04
CA LEU A 57 -8.11 -18.66 15.38
C LEU A 57 -7.61 -19.87 14.58
N ALA A 58 -7.73 -21.08 15.13
CA ALA A 58 -7.34 -22.30 14.43
C ALA A 58 -8.17 -22.57 13.16
N ALA A 59 -9.42 -22.08 13.10
CA ALA A 59 -10.24 -22.15 11.90
C ALA A 59 -9.84 -21.10 10.84
N ILE A 60 -9.42 -19.90 11.25
CA ILE A 60 -9.00 -18.82 10.34
C ILE A 60 -7.58 -19.06 9.80
N GLN A 61 -6.69 -19.56 10.64
CA GLN A 61 -5.30 -19.85 10.31
C GLN A 61 -4.98 -21.32 10.64
N PRO A 62 -5.49 -22.27 9.84
CA PRO A 62 -5.09 -23.66 9.97
C PRO A 62 -3.58 -23.79 9.77
N PHE A 63 -3.01 -24.86 10.33
CA PHE A 63 -1.63 -25.23 10.03
C PHE A 63 -1.52 -25.47 8.51
N PRO A 64 -0.45 -25.02 7.82
CA PRO A 64 -0.36 -25.16 6.37
C PRO A 64 -0.53 -26.63 5.95
N ALA A 65 -1.64 -26.91 5.26
CA ALA A 65 -1.77 -28.11 4.45
C ALA A 65 -0.81 -27.97 3.27
N LEU A 66 -0.13 -29.04 2.90
CA LEU A 66 0.70 -29.05 1.70
C LEU A 66 -0.21 -28.88 0.47
N GLN A 67 -0.44 -27.64 0.03
CA GLN A 67 -0.52 -27.44 -1.42
C GLN A 67 0.85 -27.83 -1.97
N ARG A 68 0.87 -28.65 -3.03
CA ARG A 68 2.05 -29.06 -3.82
C ARG A 68 2.70 -27.84 -4.52
N GLU A 69 2.91 -26.75 -3.81
CA GLU A 69 3.63 -25.56 -4.24
C GLU A 69 4.91 -25.48 -3.40
N SER A 70 6.02 -25.87 -4.03
CA SER A 70 7.35 -25.75 -3.46
C SER A 70 7.74 -24.28 -3.33
N ASN A 71 8.21 -23.90 -2.14
CA ASN A 71 8.81 -22.61 -1.72
C ASN A 71 7.89 -21.60 -1.01
N ILE A 72 7.27 -22.01 0.10
CA ILE A 72 6.68 -21.05 1.05
C ILE A 72 7.22 -21.30 2.47
N SER A 73 7.61 -20.22 3.13
CA SER A 73 8.05 -20.21 4.53
C SER A 73 7.01 -20.89 5.43
N LEU A 74 7.44 -21.85 6.26
CA LEU A 74 6.61 -22.54 7.24
C LEU A 74 5.97 -21.54 8.21
N LYS A 75 4.75 -21.09 7.91
CA LYS A 75 3.95 -20.29 8.85
C LYS A 75 3.47 -21.22 9.97
N LEU A 76 3.81 -20.89 11.22
CA LEU A 76 3.47 -21.66 12.43
C LEU A 76 1.95 -21.79 12.68
N GLY A 77 1.10 -21.09 11.93
CA GLY A 77 -0.37 -21.10 12.07
C GLY A 77 -0.81 -20.79 13.51
N TRP A 78 -1.86 -21.46 13.98
CA TRP A 78 -2.38 -21.29 15.34
C TRP A 78 -1.38 -21.62 16.45
N VAL A 79 -0.28 -22.36 16.18
CA VAL A 79 0.73 -22.72 17.21
C VAL A 79 1.43 -21.48 17.78
N ILE A 80 1.39 -20.35 17.07
CA ILE A 80 1.89 -19.05 17.55
C ILE A 80 1.33 -18.65 18.93
N ILE A 81 0.12 -19.08 19.28
CA ILE A 81 -0.49 -18.80 20.60
C ILE A 81 0.32 -19.37 21.77
N THR A 82 1.07 -20.46 21.54
CA THR A 82 1.93 -21.07 22.55
C THR A 82 3.19 -20.24 22.83
N HIS A 83 3.52 -19.28 21.96
CA HIS A 83 4.67 -18.39 22.10
C HIS A 83 4.33 -17.06 22.78
N VAL A 84 3.05 -16.74 22.96
CA VAL A 84 2.58 -15.46 23.51
C VAL A 84 2.92 -15.28 25.00
N SER A 85 2.54 -16.24 25.84
CA SER A 85 2.77 -16.15 27.29
C SER A 85 2.81 -17.52 27.96
N ARG A 86 3.36 -17.57 29.19
CA ARG A 86 3.38 -18.82 29.98
C ARG A 86 1.98 -19.37 30.23
N ARG A 87 0.98 -18.52 30.50
CA ARG A 87 -0.41 -18.96 30.75
C ARG A 87 -1.11 -19.40 29.47
N TRP A 88 -0.93 -18.68 28.36
CA TRP A 88 -1.51 -19.07 27.07
C TRP A 88 -0.92 -20.38 26.60
N ARG A 89 0.39 -20.54 26.73
CA ARG A 89 1.10 -21.80 26.54
C ARG A 89 0.53 -22.89 27.43
N GLU A 90 0.38 -22.65 28.73
CA GLU A 90 -0.18 -23.64 29.65
C GLU A 90 -1.60 -24.05 29.25
N ILE A 91 -2.48 -23.09 28.92
CA ILE A 91 -3.84 -23.38 28.48
C ILE A 91 -3.81 -24.15 27.15
N ALA A 92 -3.14 -23.64 26.13
CA ALA A 92 -3.09 -24.27 24.80
C ALA A 92 -2.48 -25.68 24.84
N LEU A 93 -1.44 -25.91 25.66
CA LEU A 93 -0.82 -27.23 25.81
C LEU A 93 -1.70 -28.24 26.57
N HIS A 94 -2.54 -27.79 27.51
CA HIS A 94 -3.43 -28.68 28.28
C HIS A 94 -4.74 -29.02 27.55
N GLN A 95 -5.13 -28.22 26.56
CA GLN A 95 -6.38 -28.38 25.82
C GLN A 95 -6.20 -29.31 24.61
N ALA A 96 -6.70 -30.54 24.73
CA ALA A 96 -6.48 -31.59 23.73
C ALA A 96 -7.14 -31.32 22.36
N VAL A 97 -8.19 -30.50 22.31
CA VAL A 97 -8.98 -30.22 21.07
C VAL A 97 -8.16 -29.49 20.01
N LEU A 98 -7.19 -28.65 20.41
CA LEU A 98 -6.35 -27.91 19.45
C LEU A 98 -5.36 -28.83 18.72
N TRP A 99 -5.08 -30.01 19.28
CA TRP A 99 -4.04 -30.93 18.79
C TRP A 99 -4.63 -32.09 17.96
N THR A 100 -5.90 -31.98 17.52
CA THR A 100 -6.58 -33.06 16.79
C THR A 100 -6.32 -33.07 15.29
N THR A 101 -5.93 -31.93 14.70
CA THR A 101 -5.57 -31.78 13.28
C THR A 101 -4.05 -31.83 13.11
N ILE A 102 -3.53 -32.85 12.43
CA ILE A 102 -2.10 -33.06 12.19
C ILE A 102 -1.88 -33.09 10.67
N SER A 103 -0.96 -32.27 10.16
CA SER A 103 -0.64 -32.18 8.73
C SER A 103 0.79 -32.61 8.40
N VAL A 104 1.02 -32.83 7.11
CA VAL A 104 2.20 -33.48 6.50
C VAL A 104 3.48 -32.65 6.63
N ALA A 105 3.36 -31.33 6.79
CA ALA A 105 4.51 -30.42 6.85
C ALA A 105 5.35 -30.52 8.15
N LEU A 106 4.99 -31.41 9.08
CA LEU A 106 5.57 -31.50 10.43
C LEU A 106 6.58 -32.65 10.56
N ASP A 107 7.73 -32.36 11.18
CA ASP A 107 8.69 -33.40 11.56
C ASP A 107 8.07 -34.45 12.50
N ARG A 108 8.56 -35.69 12.41
CA ARG A 108 8.12 -36.84 13.23
C ARG A 108 8.00 -36.58 14.73
N GLN A 109 8.88 -35.74 15.30
CA GLN A 109 8.84 -35.38 16.71
C GLN A 109 7.59 -34.55 17.07
N TRP A 110 7.17 -33.66 16.18
CA TRP A 110 5.97 -32.87 16.36
C TRP A 110 4.73 -33.74 16.25
N VAL A 111 4.67 -34.64 15.28
CA VAL A 111 3.56 -35.59 15.13
C VAL A 111 3.34 -36.40 16.42
N LEU A 112 4.41 -36.96 17.00
CA LEU A 112 4.35 -37.70 18.27
C LEU A 112 3.82 -36.84 19.43
N GLU A 113 4.24 -35.58 19.49
CA GLU A 113 3.84 -34.68 20.54
C GLU A 113 2.36 -34.26 20.40
N MET A 114 1.89 -33.99 19.18
CA MET A 114 0.47 -33.70 18.91
C MET A 114 -0.42 -34.90 19.23
N LEU A 115 0.02 -36.11 18.85
CA LEU A 115 -0.68 -37.36 19.19
C LEU A 115 -0.76 -37.56 20.71
N THR A 116 0.30 -37.25 21.45
CA THR A 116 0.31 -37.34 22.91
C THR A 116 -0.65 -36.32 23.54
N ARG A 117 -0.70 -35.09 23.01
CA ARG A 117 -1.55 -34.01 23.53
C ARG A 117 -3.03 -34.14 23.18
N SER A 118 -3.36 -34.77 22.07
CA SER A 118 -4.74 -35.03 21.62
C SER A 118 -5.50 -36.05 22.49
N LYS A 119 -4.80 -36.79 23.38
CA LYS A 119 -5.34 -37.76 24.35
C LYS A 119 -6.19 -38.87 23.74
N SER A 120 -7.52 -38.75 23.76
CA SER A 120 -8.46 -39.77 23.26
C SER A 120 -9.54 -39.17 22.35
N LEU A 121 -9.34 -37.94 21.87
CA LEU A 121 -10.28 -37.25 20.99
C LEU A 121 -10.19 -37.77 19.54
N PRO A 122 -11.24 -37.62 18.72
CA PRO A 122 -11.17 -37.90 17.29
C PRO A 122 -10.05 -37.11 16.61
N LEU A 123 -9.37 -37.73 15.64
CA LEU A 123 -8.22 -37.14 14.94
C LEU A 123 -8.51 -36.91 13.46
N ASP A 124 -7.95 -35.82 12.93
CA ASP A 124 -7.84 -35.51 11.50
C ASP A 124 -6.34 -35.54 11.15
N LEU A 125 -5.95 -36.49 10.31
CA LEU A 125 -4.56 -36.85 10.06
C LEU A 125 -4.25 -36.79 8.57
N GLU A 126 -3.29 -35.97 8.22
CA GLU A 126 -2.67 -35.91 6.89
C GLU A 126 -1.17 -36.14 7.10
N VAL A 127 -0.64 -37.30 6.66
CA VAL A 127 0.74 -37.73 7.00
C VAL A 127 1.45 -38.30 5.78
N LYS A 128 2.69 -37.86 5.59
CA LYS A 128 3.65 -38.49 4.66
C LYS A 128 4.39 -39.60 5.38
N VAL A 129 4.37 -40.80 4.78
CA VAL A 129 4.96 -42.01 5.35
C VAL A 129 6.24 -42.35 4.59
N ASP A 130 7.37 -42.12 5.26
CA ASP A 130 8.71 -42.39 4.72
C ASP A 130 9.35 -43.65 5.37
N ASP A 131 9.02 -43.94 6.65
CA ASP A 131 9.63 -45.01 7.46
C ASP A 131 8.59 -45.92 8.16
N VAL A 132 9.00 -47.14 8.51
CA VAL A 132 8.19 -48.16 9.22
C VAL A 132 7.76 -47.67 10.60
N ALA A 133 8.56 -46.80 11.22
CA ALA A 133 8.26 -46.23 12.52
C ALA A 133 6.97 -45.37 12.51
N ASP A 134 6.71 -44.65 11.42
CA ASP A 134 5.54 -43.78 11.28
C ASP A 134 4.27 -44.62 11.20
N VAL A 135 4.34 -45.74 10.46
CA VAL A 135 3.25 -46.71 10.38
C VAL A 135 2.94 -47.31 11.76
N ALA A 136 3.96 -47.71 12.52
CA ALA A 136 3.75 -48.27 13.85
C ALA A 136 3.09 -47.30 14.86
N ILE A 137 3.28 -45.99 14.66
CA ILE A 137 2.61 -44.94 15.44
C ILE A 137 1.14 -44.85 15.02
N LEU A 138 0.87 -44.76 13.72
CA LEU A 138 -0.49 -44.67 13.16
C LEU A 138 -1.34 -45.88 13.54
N THR A 139 -0.76 -47.08 13.52
CA THR A 139 -1.43 -48.34 13.86
C THR A 139 -2.01 -48.34 15.28
N LYS A 140 -1.44 -47.56 16.21
CA LYS A 140 -1.98 -47.46 17.58
C LYS A 140 -3.19 -46.53 17.69
N HIS A 141 -3.38 -45.61 16.74
CA HIS A 141 -4.36 -44.54 16.82
C HIS A 141 -5.54 -44.69 15.84
N ILE A 142 -5.54 -45.68 14.95
CA ILE A 142 -6.62 -46.00 13.99
C ILE A 142 -8.05 -45.92 14.57
N PRO A 143 -8.36 -46.48 15.76
CA PRO A 143 -9.75 -46.52 16.23
C PRO A 143 -10.41 -45.16 16.49
N ARG A 144 -9.62 -44.08 16.56
CA ARG A 144 -10.06 -42.71 16.83
C ARG A 144 -9.80 -41.73 15.67
N ILE A 145 -9.46 -42.22 14.48
CA ILE A 145 -9.24 -41.36 13.30
C ILE A 145 -10.58 -41.12 12.59
N LEU A 146 -10.91 -39.85 12.34
CA LEU A 146 -12.10 -39.38 11.63
C LEU A 146 -11.79 -39.12 10.14
N CYS A 147 -10.68 -38.44 9.87
CA CYS A 147 -10.16 -38.17 8.53
C CYS A 147 -8.72 -38.69 8.44
N LEU A 148 -8.43 -39.49 7.42
CA LEU A 148 -7.12 -40.09 7.20
C LEU A 148 -6.65 -39.79 5.78
N SER A 149 -5.57 -39.05 5.62
CA SER A 149 -4.85 -38.89 4.36
C SER A 149 -3.42 -39.40 4.52
N LEU A 150 -3.06 -40.42 3.75
CA LEU A 150 -1.74 -41.05 3.77
C LEU A 150 -1.06 -40.88 2.42
N HIS A 151 0.10 -40.24 2.44
CA HIS A 151 0.96 -40.05 1.28
C HIS A 151 2.22 -40.90 1.42
N VAL A 152 2.39 -41.92 0.58
CA VAL A 152 3.51 -42.86 0.68
C VAL A 152 4.61 -42.41 -0.28
N ASN A 153 5.78 -42.04 0.24
CA ASN A 153 6.92 -41.60 -0.57
C ASN A 153 8.17 -42.45 -0.29
N SER A 154 8.02 -43.77 -0.33
CA SER A 154 9.12 -44.70 -0.03
C SER A 154 9.15 -45.89 -0.99
N ARG A 155 10.32 -46.12 -1.60
CA ARG A 155 10.60 -47.33 -2.40
C ARG A 155 10.85 -48.58 -1.54
N ASN A 156 10.85 -48.45 -0.21
CA ASN A 156 11.14 -49.55 0.71
C ASN A 156 9.99 -50.54 0.84
N ILE A 157 10.26 -51.81 0.52
CA ILE A 157 9.32 -52.93 0.64
C ILE A 157 8.79 -53.09 2.08
N SER A 158 9.64 -52.88 3.09
CA SER A 158 9.27 -52.98 4.51
C SER A 158 8.20 -51.97 4.94
N VAL A 159 8.17 -50.79 4.33
CA VAL A 159 7.16 -49.76 4.61
C VAL A 159 5.80 -50.19 4.03
N ARG A 160 5.80 -50.81 2.85
CA ARG A 160 4.59 -51.37 2.22
C ARG A 160 4.00 -52.51 3.05
N ASP A 161 4.84 -53.44 3.51
CA ASP A 161 4.40 -54.53 4.39
C ASP A 161 3.82 -53.99 5.71
N ALA A 162 4.45 -52.96 6.29
CA ALA A 162 3.93 -52.30 7.48
C ALA A 162 2.58 -51.61 7.21
N LEU A 163 2.41 -50.93 6.07
CA LEU A 163 1.15 -50.27 5.70
C LEU A 163 0.01 -51.28 5.54
N SER A 164 0.29 -52.46 4.99
CA SER A 164 -0.73 -53.52 4.92
C SER A 164 -1.27 -53.90 6.32
N SER A 165 -0.42 -53.89 7.34
CA SER A 165 -0.81 -54.16 8.73
C SER A 165 -1.66 -53.06 9.36
N LEU A 166 -1.47 -51.81 8.93
CA LEU A 166 -2.27 -50.64 9.33
C LEU A 166 -3.68 -50.73 8.74
N ILE A 167 -3.76 -51.00 7.44
CA ILE A 167 -4.99 -50.97 6.65
C ILE A 167 -5.94 -52.13 7.00
N ILE A 168 -5.47 -53.22 7.61
CA ILE A 168 -6.33 -54.36 8.02
C ILE A 168 -7.11 -54.06 9.32
N GLN A 169 -6.75 -53.02 10.08
CA GLN A 169 -7.39 -52.74 11.37
C GLN A 169 -8.78 -52.10 11.24
N PRO A 170 -9.74 -52.42 12.13
CA PRO A 170 -11.06 -51.81 12.08
C PRO A 170 -11.04 -50.32 12.45
N ALA A 171 -11.60 -49.47 11.58
CA ALA A 171 -11.68 -48.02 11.76
C ALA A 171 -13.16 -47.57 11.94
N PRO A 172 -13.70 -47.61 13.16
CA PRO A 172 -15.15 -47.51 13.39
C PRO A 172 -15.75 -46.11 13.22
N ILE A 173 -14.95 -45.05 13.28
CA ILE A 173 -15.43 -43.65 13.21
C ILE A 173 -14.91 -42.88 11.98
N LEU A 174 -14.24 -43.55 11.05
CA LEU A 174 -13.64 -42.96 9.86
C LEU A 174 -14.74 -42.47 8.90
N GLU A 175 -14.67 -41.20 8.48
CA GLU A 175 -15.60 -40.53 7.56
C GLU A 175 -14.95 -40.26 6.20
N THR A 176 -13.67 -39.85 6.20
CA THR A 176 -12.90 -39.53 4.99
C THR A 176 -11.58 -40.29 4.98
N CYS A 177 -11.24 -40.92 3.85
CA CYS A 177 -10.00 -41.65 3.66
C CYS A 177 -9.36 -41.33 2.31
N THR A 178 -8.10 -40.88 2.31
CA THR A 178 -7.26 -40.68 1.13
C THR A 178 -6.01 -41.55 1.26
N LEU A 179 -5.75 -42.40 0.26
CA LEU A 179 -4.54 -43.20 0.17
C LEU A 179 -3.85 -42.82 -1.14
N ALA A 180 -2.70 -42.17 -1.05
CA ALA A 180 -1.92 -41.73 -2.18
C ALA A 180 -0.50 -42.30 -2.14
N ASN A 181 0.00 -42.69 -3.31
CA ASN A 181 1.34 -43.22 -3.46
C ASN A 181 2.14 -42.33 -4.41
N ASP A 182 2.98 -41.48 -3.83
CA ASP A 182 3.76 -40.47 -4.57
C ASP A 182 4.99 -41.05 -5.28
N THR A 183 5.28 -42.35 -5.13
CA THR A 183 6.45 -42.98 -5.77
C THR A 183 6.15 -43.44 -7.19
N PHE A 184 6.75 -42.76 -8.18
CA PHE A 184 6.80 -43.24 -9.58
C PHE A 184 7.36 -44.68 -9.63
N GLY A 185 6.53 -45.62 -10.10
CA GLY A 185 6.88 -47.03 -10.31
C GLY A 185 6.84 -47.93 -9.07
N GLY A 186 6.19 -47.51 -7.98
CA GLY A 186 6.04 -48.31 -6.78
C GLY A 186 4.64 -48.89 -6.60
N ASP A 187 4.48 -50.21 -6.63
CA ASP A 187 3.18 -50.87 -6.39
C ASP A 187 2.75 -50.87 -4.90
N LEU A 188 1.63 -50.23 -4.55
CA LEU A 188 0.96 -50.37 -3.23
C LEU A 188 -0.24 -51.33 -3.36
N ASP A 189 -0.09 -52.56 -2.87
CA ASP A 189 -1.15 -53.58 -2.85
C ASP A 189 -2.16 -53.33 -1.73
N LEU A 190 -3.41 -52.99 -2.07
CA LEU A 190 -4.48 -52.90 -1.08
C LEU A 190 -4.99 -54.32 -0.71
N PRO A 191 -5.14 -54.65 0.59
CA PRO A 191 -5.68 -55.93 1.00
C PRO A 191 -7.17 -56.02 0.69
N VAL A 192 -7.69 -57.22 0.36
CA VAL A 192 -9.12 -57.46 0.04
C VAL A 192 -10.08 -57.05 1.17
N ASN A 193 -9.59 -56.92 2.41
CA ASN A 193 -10.36 -56.53 3.59
C ASN A 193 -9.92 -55.15 4.10
N LEU A 194 -10.13 -54.07 3.32
CA LEU A 194 -9.85 -52.70 3.80
C LEU A 194 -10.54 -52.49 5.15
N PHE A 195 -9.75 -52.13 6.16
CA PHE A 195 -10.18 -51.89 7.53
C PHE A 195 -11.05 -53.02 8.12
N ALA A 196 -10.78 -54.28 7.72
CA ALA A 196 -11.58 -55.46 8.07
C ALA A 196 -13.09 -55.32 7.75
N ASN A 197 -13.45 -54.49 6.77
CA ASN A 197 -14.82 -54.12 6.38
C ASN A 197 -15.65 -53.48 7.51
N ARG A 198 -14.99 -52.88 8.52
CA ARG A 198 -15.63 -52.25 9.67
C ARG A 198 -15.45 -50.73 9.66
N VAL A 199 -15.98 -50.09 8.62
CA VAL A 199 -15.97 -48.62 8.41
C VAL A 199 -17.39 -48.07 8.21
N PRO A 200 -18.25 -48.10 9.24
CA PRO A 200 -19.68 -47.81 9.09
C PRO A 200 -20.01 -46.34 8.79
N ARG A 201 -19.06 -45.41 8.92
CA ARG A 201 -19.25 -43.96 8.74
C ARG A 201 -18.56 -43.40 7.50
N LEU A 202 -17.87 -44.23 6.72
CA LEU A 202 -17.11 -43.78 5.57
C LEU A 202 -18.03 -43.19 4.50
N ARG A 203 -17.78 -41.93 4.14
CA ARG A 203 -18.52 -41.17 3.13
C ARG A 203 -17.66 -40.80 1.94
N VAL A 204 -16.37 -40.52 2.16
CA VAL A 204 -15.44 -40.06 1.13
C VAL A 204 -14.24 -41.00 1.07
N LEU A 205 -13.94 -41.53 -0.12
CA LEU A 205 -12.79 -42.39 -0.36
C LEU A 205 -12.02 -41.92 -1.60
N VAL A 206 -10.73 -41.64 -1.43
CA VAL A 206 -9.81 -41.23 -2.50
C VAL A 206 -8.62 -42.19 -2.55
N LEU A 207 -8.35 -42.75 -3.72
CA LEU A 207 -7.25 -43.68 -3.96
C LEU A 207 -6.41 -43.15 -5.13
N GLU A 208 -5.12 -42.87 -4.90
CA GLU A 208 -4.18 -42.38 -5.91
C GLU A 208 -3.01 -43.37 -6.05
N SER A 209 -2.73 -43.82 -7.28
CA SER A 209 -1.58 -44.67 -7.60
C SER A 209 -1.51 -45.98 -6.78
N CYS A 210 -2.67 -46.58 -6.52
CA CYS A 210 -2.84 -47.81 -5.73
C CYS A 210 -3.29 -49.00 -6.59
N ILE A 211 -2.95 -50.23 -6.16
CA ILE A 211 -3.47 -51.46 -6.76
C ILE A 211 -4.75 -51.85 -6.04
N ILE A 212 -5.85 -51.84 -6.78
CA ILE A 212 -7.19 -51.99 -6.22
C ILE A 212 -7.75 -53.38 -6.57
N PRO A 213 -7.89 -54.30 -5.60
CA PRO A 213 -8.82 -55.40 -5.75
C PRO A 213 -10.23 -54.89 -5.52
N TRP A 214 -11.04 -54.77 -6.57
CA TRP A 214 -12.40 -54.21 -6.56
C TRP A 214 -13.31 -54.79 -5.46
N ASN A 215 -13.19 -56.09 -5.15
CA ASN A 215 -13.92 -56.75 -4.06
C ASN A 215 -13.77 -56.08 -2.68
N CYS A 216 -12.71 -55.30 -2.50
CA CYS A 216 -12.40 -54.53 -1.30
C CYS A 216 -13.31 -53.32 -1.06
N LEU A 217 -13.97 -52.79 -2.10
CA LEU A 217 -14.69 -51.50 -2.08
C LEU A 217 -16.19 -51.60 -1.78
N SER A 218 -16.62 -52.61 -1.00
CA SER A 218 -18.04 -52.88 -0.76
C SER A 218 -18.67 -51.99 0.35
N PHE A 219 -18.65 -50.66 0.18
CA PHE A 219 -19.15 -49.70 1.18
C PHE A 219 -20.49 -49.05 0.78
N ALA A 220 -21.59 -49.50 1.40
CA ALA A 220 -22.94 -48.99 1.07
C ALA A 220 -23.21 -47.52 1.47
N GLY A 221 -22.39 -46.94 2.38
CA GLY A 221 -22.54 -45.58 2.91
C GLY A 221 -21.77 -44.50 2.16
N LEU A 222 -21.03 -44.86 1.10
CA LEU A 222 -20.15 -43.96 0.38
C LEU A 222 -20.94 -42.95 -0.47
N VAL A 223 -20.50 -41.69 -0.43
CA VAL A 223 -21.11 -40.54 -1.13
C VAL A 223 -20.17 -40.05 -2.23
N ASP A 224 -18.87 -39.97 -1.96
CA ASP A 224 -17.85 -39.52 -2.91
C ASP A 224 -16.75 -40.58 -3.07
N LEU A 225 -16.52 -41.01 -4.31
CA LEU A 225 -15.46 -41.94 -4.68
C LEU A 225 -14.53 -41.30 -5.70
N SER A 226 -13.22 -41.30 -5.43
CA SER A 226 -12.19 -40.86 -6.38
C SER A 226 -11.12 -41.94 -6.53
N ILE A 227 -10.87 -42.37 -7.76
CA ILE A 227 -9.80 -43.32 -8.11
C ILE A 227 -8.93 -42.64 -9.17
N ILE A 228 -7.63 -42.54 -8.90
CA ILE A 228 -6.66 -41.80 -9.71
C ILE A 228 -5.46 -42.71 -9.99
N ASP A 229 -5.10 -42.90 -11.26
CA ASP A 229 -3.98 -43.73 -11.71
C ASP A 229 -3.90 -45.12 -11.05
N PRO A 230 -4.94 -45.97 -11.10
CA PRO A 230 -4.87 -47.29 -10.50
C PRO A 230 -3.83 -48.17 -11.22
N THR A 231 -2.98 -48.85 -10.45
CA THR A 231 -1.99 -49.79 -11.01
C THR A 231 -2.68 -51.14 -11.31
N ARG A 232 -2.69 -51.54 -12.59
CA ARG A 232 -3.40 -52.75 -13.06
C ARG A 232 -2.56 -54.01 -12.85
N LYS A 233 -3.04 -54.96 -12.03
CA LYS A 233 -2.42 -56.31 -11.85
C LYS A 233 -3.28 -57.46 -12.38
N SER A 234 -4.60 -57.26 -12.52
CA SER A 234 -5.57 -58.29 -12.92
C SER A 234 -5.65 -58.46 -14.44
N SER A 235 -6.07 -59.64 -14.91
CA SER A 235 -6.42 -59.86 -16.32
C SER A 235 -7.54 -58.90 -16.75
N GLU A 236 -7.36 -58.29 -17.92
CA GLU A 236 -8.18 -57.25 -18.56
C GLU A 236 -9.71 -57.47 -18.42
N GLN A 237 -10.23 -58.67 -18.71
CA GLN A 237 -11.67 -59.00 -18.60
C GLN A 237 -12.28 -58.99 -17.19
N GLU A 238 -11.52 -59.33 -16.14
CA GLU A 238 -12.05 -59.37 -14.77
C GLU A 238 -12.27 -57.97 -14.19
N TYR A 239 -11.58 -56.97 -14.73
CA TYR A 239 -11.59 -55.62 -14.18
C TYR A 239 -12.92 -54.89 -14.42
N CYS A 240 -13.44 -54.94 -15.66
CA CYS A 240 -14.69 -54.25 -16.04
C CYS A 240 -15.91 -54.82 -15.28
N THR A 241 -16.03 -56.15 -15.22
CA THR A 241 -17.13 -56.82 -14.50
C THR A 241 -17.09 -56.52 -13.01
N GLN A 242 -15.91 -56.52 -12.39
CA GLN A 242 -15.75 -56.20 -10.97
C GLN A 242 -16.00 -54.70 -10.66
N LEU A 243 -15.58 -53.78 -11.54
CA LEU A 243 -15.88 -52.35 -11.41
C LEU A 243 -17.39 -52.08 -11.43
N ILE A 244 -18.12 -52.67 -12.40
CA ILE A 244 -19.58 -52.48 -12.50
C ILE A 244 -20.29 -53.10 -11.29
N GLU A 245 -19.88 -54.30 -10.88
CA GLU A 245 -20.46 -54.97 -9.71
C GLU A 245 -20.24 -54.17 -8.41
N THR A 246 -19.06 -53.56 -8.25
CA THR A 246 -18.75 -52.75 -7.06
C THR A 246 -19.50 -51.44 -7.03
N LEU A 247 -19.55 -50.70 -8.14
CA LEU A 247 -20.36 -49.49 -8.25
C LEU A 247 -21.83 -49.80 -7.93
N THR A 248 -22.36 -50.93 -8.42
CA THR A 248 -23.78 -51.31 -8.20
C THR A 248 -24.10 -51.52 -6.71
N ARG A 249 -23.09 -51.84 -5.90
CA ARG A 249 -23.20 -52.03 -4.44
C ARG A 249 -23.13 -50.72 -3.64
N MET A 250 -22.99 -49.55 -4.29
CA MET A 250 -22.86 -48.24 -3.63
C MET A 250 -24.05 -47.30 -3.92
N PRO A 251 -25.19 -47.44 -3.19
CA PRO A 251 -26.45 -46.81 -3.57
C PRO A 251 -26.60 -45.31 -3.26
N ASN A 252 -25.64 -44.69 -2.56
CA ASN A 252 -25.72 -43.31 -2.08
C ASN A 252 -24.70 -42.37 -2.77
N LEU A 253 -24.10 -42.82 -3.87
CA LEU A 253 -23.01 -42.11 -4.52
C LEU A 253 -23.53 -40.85 -5.23
N GLU A 254 -23.02 -39.69 -4.83
CA GLU A 254 -23.35 -38.38 -5.43
C GLU A 254 -22.20 -37.86 -6.32
N SER A 255 -20.94 -38.18 -6.00
CA SER A 255 -19.76 -37.79 -6.79
C SER A 255 -18.89 -39.00 -7.13
N LEU A 256 -18.53 -39.13 -8.41
CA LEU A 256 -17.63 -40.18 -8.90
C LEU A 256 -16.52 -39.54 -9.74
N ARG A 257 -15.26 -39.79 -9.37
CA ARG A 257 -14.06 -39.43 -10.13
C ARG A 257 -13.27 -40.67 -10.48
N LEU A 258 -13.03 -40.88 -11.77
CA LEU A 258 -12.21 -41.95 -12.33
C LEU A 258 -11.15 -41.31 -13.21
N ASP A 259 -9.88 -41.45 -12.86
CA ASP A 259 -8.74 -40.88 -13.58
C ASP A 259 -7.74 -42.01 -13.89
N SER A 260 -7.44 -42.21 -15.17
CA SER A 260 -6.76 -43.36 -15.79
C SER A 260 -7.29 -44.74 -15.38
N ALA A 261 -8.57 -44.79 -14.98
CA ALA A 261 -9.20 -45.94 -14.32
C ALA A 261 -10.23 -46.68 -15.17
N LEU A 262 -10.48 -46.26 -16.42
CA LEU A 262 -11.50 -46.85 -17.30
C LEU A 262 -11.00 -48.15 -17.97
N PRO A 263 -11.90 -49.12 -18.22
CA PRO A 263 -11.57 -50.35 -18.96
C PRO A 263 -11.20 -50.03 -20.41
N SER A 264 -10.35 -50.87 -21.03
CA SER A 264 -9.92 -50.69 -22.42
C SER A 264 -10.99 -51.16 -23.41
N GLN A 265 -10.92 -50.71 -24.67
CA GLN A 265 -11.88 -51.10 -25.71
C GLN A 265 -11.89 -52.61 -26.02
N GLU A 266 -10.77 -53.32 -25.78
CA GLU A 266 -10.68 -54.78 -25.94
C GLU A 266 -11.46 -55.56 -24.86
N ASP A 267 -11.72 -54.93 -23.70
CA ASP A 267 -12.43 -55.53 -22.57
C ASP A 267 -13.92 -55.77 -22.86
N ILE A 268 -14.51 -54.94 -23.72
CA ILE A 268 -15.98 -54.84 -23.88
C ILE A 268 -16.48 -55.56 -25.14
N ASN A 269 -15.63 -55.69 -26.17
CA ASN A 269 -15.98 -56.32 -27.45
C ASN A 269 -16.15 -57.85 -27.38
N ASN A 270 -15.82 -58.50 -26.27
CA ASN A 270 -15.85 -59.96 -26.13
C ASN A 270 -17.17 -60.54 -25.58
N ASP A 271 -18.14 -59.72 -25.15
CA ASP A 271 -19.37 -60.22 -24.53
C ASP A 271 -20.63 -59.45 -24.98
N GLU A 272 -21.63 -60.19 -25.50
CA GLU A 272 -23.03 -59.74 -25.69
C GLU A 272 -23.75 -59.56 -24.33
N VAL A 273 -23.13 -58.88 -23.36
CA VAL A 273 -23.68 -58.69 -22.02
C VAL A 273 -24.38 -57.35 -21.92
N ASN A 274 -25.70 -57.42 -21.72
CA ASN A 274 -26.57 -56.27 -21.49
C ASN A 274 -26.29 -55.72 -20.08
N TYR A 275 -25.31 -54.82 -19.96
CA TYR A 275 -24.89 -54.25 -18.68
C TYR A 275 -26.04 -53.45 -18.03
N PRO A 276 -26.25 -53.58 -16.71
CA PRO A 276 -27.26 -52.80 -16.00
C PRO A 276 -26.89 -51.32 -16.04
N ILE A 277 -27.76 -50.50 -16.64
CA ILE A 277 -27.63 -49.03 -16.69
C ILE A 277 -27.56 -48.51 -15.26
N PHE A 278 -26.49 -47.79 -14.92
CA PHE A 278 -26.26 -47.23 -13.60
C PHE A 278 -27.24 -46.08 -13.31
N PRO A 279 -28.25 -46.22 -12.43
CA PRO A 279 -29.30 -45.22 -12.31
C PRO A 279 -29.31 -44.67 -10.88
N GLN A 280 -28.43 -43.73 -10.55
CA GLN A 280 -28.45 -43.04 -9.26
C GLN A 280 -28.12 -41.56 -9.41
N TYR A 281 -28.51 -40.78 -8.40
CA TYR A 281 -28.54 -39.31 -8.31
C TYR A 281 -27.15 -38.66 -8.33
N LEU A 282 -26.30 -39.08 -9.25
CA LEU A 282 -24.93 -38.63 -9.42
C LEU A 282 -24.97 -37.17 -9.86
N LYS A 283 -24.48 -36.29 -8.99
CA LYS A 283 -24.43 -34.84 -9.20
C LYS A 283 -23.16 -34.43 -9.93
N ILE A 284 -22.06 -35.17 -9.75
CA ILE A 284 -20.74 -34.85 -10.33
C ILE A 284 -20.07 -36.13 -10.85
N LEU A 285 -19.93 -36.26 -12.17
CA LEU A 285 -19.14 -37.32 -12.81
C LEU A 285 -17.86 -36.71 -13.38
N SER A 286 -16.71 -37.25 -13.01
CA SER A 286 -15.39 -36.87 -13.54
C SER A 286 -14.72 -38.12 -14.11
N MET A 287 -14.39 -38.12 -15.39
CA MET A 287 -13.70 -39.22 -16.07
C MET A 287 -12.46 -38.65 -16.74
N THR A 288 -11.30 -39.27 -16.57
CA THR A 288 -10.06 -38.87 -17.24
C THR A 288 -9.37 -40.13 -17.70
N ASP A 289 -9.19 -40.32 -19.00
CA ASP A 289 -8.59 -41.51 -19.61
C ASP A 289 -8.36 -41.26 -21.11
N ASP A 290 -7.95 -42.30 -21.84
CA ASP A 290 -7.90 -42.27 -23.30
C ASP A 290 -9.32 -42.16 -23.90
N LEU A 291 -9.44 -41.46 -25.03
CA LEU A 291 -10.73 -41.18 -25.67
C LEU A 291 -11.52 -42.44 -26.01
N ALA A 292 -10.85 -43.47 -26.51
CA ALA A 292 -11.45 -44.76 -26.81
C ALA A 292 -12.13 -45.37 -25.58
N ASN A 293 -11.48 -45.31 -24.41
CA ASN A 293 -11.99 -45.88 -23.16
C ASN A 293 -13.20 -45.07 -22.64
N ILE A 294 -13.19 -43.75 -22.82
CA ILE A 294 -14.29 -42.86 -22.42
C ILE A 294 -15.55 -43.11 -23.27
N VAL A 295 -15.43 -43.23 -24.60
CA VAL A 295 -16.57 -43.44 -25.51
C VAL A 295 -17.33 -44.71 -25.15
N VAL A 296 -16.61 -45.80 -24.89
CA VAL A 296 -17.22 -47.10 -24.60
C VAL A 296 -17.95 -47.08 -23.24
N PHE A 297 -17.60 -46.15 -22.36
CA PHE A 297 -18.20 -46.03 -21.02
C PHE A 297 -19.49 -45.19 -20.99
N PHE A 298 -19.75 -44.33 -21.99
CA PHE A 298 -20.97 -43.49 -22.04
C PHE A 298 -22.30 -44.27 -21.94
N PRO A 299 -22.51 -45.40 -22.64
CA PRO A 299 -23.78 -46.13 -22.60
C PRO A 299 -24.13 -46.69 -21.22
N LEU A 300 -23.16 -46.80 -20.30
CA LEU A 300 -23.34 -47.36 -18.96
C LEU A 300 -24.01 -46.38 -17.97
N PHE A 301 -24.02 -45.08 -18.27
CA PHE A 301 -24.54 -44.03 -17.38
C PHE A 301 -25.77 -43.33 -17.96
N ARG A 302 -26.65 -42.85 -17.07
CA ARG A 302 -27.68 -41.86 -17.41
C ARG A 302 -27.56 -40.66 -16.48
N LEU A 303 -27.14 -39.52 -17.02
CA LEU A 303 -26.99 -38.28 -16.24
C LEU A 303 -28.31 -37.54 -16.08
N LEU A 304 -28.56 -36.97 -14.90
CA LEU A 304 -29.65 -36.00 -14.73
C LEU A 304 -29.26 -34.66 -15.40
N PRO A 305 -30.23 -33.84 -15.85
CA PRO A 305 -29.97 -32.51 -16.44
C PRO A 305 -29.21 -31.54 -15.53
N THR A 306 -29.20 -31.79 -14.22
CA THR A 306 -28.50 -30.99 -13.20
C THR A 306 -27.09 -31.49 -12.88
N SER A 307 -26.64 -32.57 -13.52
CA SER A 307 -25.36 -33.25 -13.20
C SER A 307 -24.19 -32.58 -13.92
N ARG A 308 -23.09 -32.35 -13.20
CA ARG A 308 -21.83 -31.85 -13.75
C ARG A 308 -21.03 -33.01 -14.32
N LEU A 309 -20.54 -32.83 -15.55
CA LEU A 309 -19.67 -33.78 -16.24
C LEU A 309 -18.31 -33.13 -16.44
N HIS A 310 -17.25 -33.76 -15.95
CA HIS A 310 -15.87 -33.38 -16.19
C HIS A 310 -15.22 -34.51 -16.99
N ILE A 311 -14.70 -34.20 -18.17
CA ILE A 311 -13.99 -35.17 -19.01
C ILE A 311 -12.57 -34.65 -19.18
N GLY A 312 -11.59 -35.36 -18.62
CA GLY A 312 -10.20 -35.20 -18.96
C GLY A 312 -9.85 -36.17 -20.08
N CYS A 313 -9.03 -35.78 -21.03
CA CYS A 313 -8.40 -36.72 -21.95
C CYS A 313 -6.92 -36.37 -22.09
N SER A 314 -6.08 -37.40 -22.11
CA SER A 314 -4.70 -37.28 -22.54
C SER A 314 -4.67 -37.58 -24.03
N LEU A 315 -4.09 -36.67 -24.82
CA LEU A 315 -3.86 -36.88 -26.24
C LEU A 315 -2.37 -37.09 -26.43
N GLU A 316 -1.93 -38.32 -26.65
CA GLU A 316 -0.56 -38.58 -27.09
C GLU A 316 -0.48 -38.37 -28.60
N PHE A 317 0.44 -37.51 -29.05
CA PHE A 317 0.74 -37.32 -30.47
C PHE A 317 2.08 -38.01 -30.72
N GLY A 318 2.09 -39.01 -31.59
CA GLY A 318 3.33 -39.58 -32.11
C GLY A 318 4.00 -38.64 -33.11
N ASP A 319 5.23 -38.98 -33.48
CA ASP A 319 6.02 -38.25 -34.47
C ASP A 319 5.47 -38.40 -35.92
N ASP A 320 4.43 -39.22 -36.15
CA ASP A 320 3.83 -39.46 -37.46
C ASP A 320 2.54 -38.62 -37.67
N PRO A 321 2.45 -37.78 -38.73
CA PRO A 321 1.30 -36.91 -39.00
C PRO A 321 0.00 -37.63 -39.45
N ASP A 322 0.02 -38.95 -39.60
CA ASP A 322 -1.13 -39.80 -39.93
C ASP A 322 -1.73 -40.51 -38.68
N ASP A 323 -1.42 -40.02 -37.47
CA ASP A 323 -1.83 -40.66 -36.21
C ASP A 323 -3.35 -40.65 -35.96
N SER A 324 -3.88 -41.84 -35.68
CA SER A 324 -5.30 -42.18 -35.48
C SER A 324 -6.03 -41.41 -34.38
N ASN A 325 -5.31 -40.78 -33.46
CA ASN A 325 -5.87 -40.17 -32.26
C ASN A 325 -6.71 -38.90 -32.54
N MET A 326 -6.47 -38.22 -33.66
CA MET A 326 -7.29 -37.09 -34.12
C MET A 326 -8.63 -37.54 -34.70
N ASP A 327 -8.65 -38.66 -35.43
CA ASP A 327 -9.88 -39.29 -35.88
C ASP A 327 -10.70 -39.81 -34.69
N ASP A 328 -10.04 -40.31 -33.64
CA ASP A 328 -10.69 -40.74 -32.40
C ASP A 328 -11.32 -39.57 -31.63
N PHE A 329 -10.65 -38.40 -31.58
CA PHE A 329 -11.24 -37.18 -31.02
C PHE A 329 -12.41 -36.67 -31.87
N ALA A 330 -12.30 -36.75 -33.20
CA ALA A 330 -13.38 -36.40 -34.11
C ALA A 330 -14.60 -37.34 -33.98
N ALA A 331 -14.37 -38.63 -33.70
CA ALA A 331 -15.41 -39.63 -33.44
C ALA A 331 -16.01 -39.52 -32.03
N PHE A 332 -15.24 -39.03 -31.04
CA PHE A 332 -15.68 -38.82 -29.67
C PHE A 332 -16.77 -37.75 -29.54
N LEU A 333 -16.65 -36.63 -30.27
CA LEU A 333 -17.58 -35.51 -30.16
C LEU A 333 -19.04 -35.89 -30.54
N PRO A 334 -19.31 -36.58 -31.66
CA PRO A 334 -20.64 -37.11 -31.97
C PRO A 334 -21.19 -38.04 -30.87
N ALA A 335 -20.37 -38.95 -30.34
CA ALA A 335 -20.79 -39.86 -29.28
C ALA A 335 -21.14 -39.10 -27.97
N LEU A 336 -20.39 -38.05 -27.66
CA LEU A 336 -20.70 -37.14 -26.56
C LEU A 336 -22.03 -36.40 -26.79
N PHE A 337 -22.30 -35.92 -28.01
CA PHE A 337 -23.56 -35.24 -28.31
C PHE A 337 -24.77 -36.17 -28.24
N ASP A 338 -24.65 -37.40 -28.73
CA ASP A 338 -25.67 -38.44 -28.61
C ASP A 338 -25.93 -38.80 -27.13
N PHE A 339 -24.88 -38.82 -26.30
CA PHE A 339 -24.99 -39.05 -24.86
C PHE A 339 -25.73 -37.92 -24.11
N LEU A 340 -25.65 -36.67 -24.60
CA LEU A 340 -26.22 -35.48 -23.94
C LEU A 340 -27.69 -35.21 -24.28
N ASP A 341 -28.20 -35.71 -25.41
CA ASP A 341 -29.60 -35.63 -25.86
C ASP A 341 -30.21 -34.18 -25.85
N LYS A 342 -29.36 -33.14 -25.97
CA LYS A 342 -29.74 -31.71 -25.92
C LYS A 342 -28.86 -30.81 -26.79
N PRO A 343 -29.41 -29.70 -27.34
CA PRO A 343 -28.63 -28.75 -28.13
C PRO A 343 -27.66 -27.92 -27.28
N LEU A 344 -26.47 -27.67 -27.83
CA LEU A 344 -25.47 -26.76 -27.27
C LEU A 344 -25.80 -25.31 -27.60
N LEU A 345 -25.68 -24.42 -26.61
CA LEU A 345 -26.03 -23.00 -26.78
C LEU A 345 -24.84 -22.04 -26.60
N ARG A 346 -23.80 -22.42 -25.86
CA ARG A 346 -22.56 -21.66 -25.67
C ARG A 346 -21.34 -22.60 -25.68
N LEU A 347 -20.25 -22.15 -26.29
CA LEU A 347 -18.97 -22.86 -26.41
C LEU A 347 -17.83 -21.92 -25.99
N GLY A 348 -16.93 -22.40 -25.14
CA GLY A 348 -15.76 -21.66 -24.68
C GLY A 348 -14.51 -22.50 -24.81
N ILE A 349 -13.46 -21.97 -25.43
CA ILE A 349 -12.20 -22.67 -25.62
C ILE A 349 -11.06 -21.78 -25.11
N ARG A 350 -10.24 -22.33 -24.19
CA ARG A 350 -9.03 -21.65 -23.72
C ARG A 350 -7.82 -22.57 -23.72
N SER A 351 -6.66 -21.98 -23.95
CA SER A 351 -5.39 -22.63 -23.62
C SER A 351 -5.15 -22.56 -22.09
N VAL A 352 -4.72 -23.67 -21.50
CA VAL A 352 -4.36 -23.81 -20.09
C VAL A 352 -2.89 -24.20 -20.03
N GLN A 353 -2.05 -23.27 -19.58
CA GLN A 353 -0.65 -23.55 -19.32
C GLN A 353 -0.48 -23.98 -17.86
N THR A 354 -0.09 -25.23 -17.64
CA THR A 354 0.35 -25.71 -16.33
C THR A 354 1.85 -25.94 -16.37
N LEU A 355 2.52 -25.90 -15.21
CA LEU A 355 3.97 -26.06 -15.08
C LEU A 355 4.51 -27.42 -15.60
N VAL A 356 3.61 -28.38 -15.91
CA VAL A 356 3.96 -29.75 -16.32
C VAL A 356 3.43 -30.08 -17.73
N TYR A 357 2.30 -29.51 -18.14
CA TYR A 357 1.67 -29.77 -19.45
C TYR A 357 1.00 -28.52 -20.04
N ASP A 358 1.10 -28.37 -21.36
CA ASP A 358 0.26 -27.46 -22.14
C ASP A 358 -1.04 -28.20 -22.51
N GLY A 359 -2.19 -27.61 -22.21
CA GLY A 359 -3.49 -28.24 -22.48
C GLY A 359 -4.54 -27.25 -22.97
N TYR A 360 -5.66 -27.77 -23.45
CA TYR A 360 -6.85 -27.01 -23.79
C TYR A 360 -7.97 -27.35 -22.84
N GLU A 361 -8.74 -26.33 -22.50
CA GLU A 361 -9.99 -26.50 -21.79
C GLU A 361 -11.12 -26.03 -22.70
N MET A 362 -11.93 -26.99 -23.12
CA MET A 362 -13.19 -26.75 -23.80
C MET A 362 -14.30 -26.84 -22.76
N SER A 363 -15.10 -25.80 -22.66
CA SER A 363 -16.26 -25.79 -21.79
C SER A 363 -17.52 -25.63 -22.64
N LEU A 364 -18.49 -26.51 -22.39
CA LEU A 364 -19.72 -26.64 -23.15
C LEU A 364 -20.90 -26.29 -22.26
N TRP A 365 -21.91 -25.61 -22.79
CA TRP A 365 -23.14 -25.32 -22.03
C TRP A 365 -24.40 -25.61 -22.83
N THR A 366 -25.29 -26.38 -22.21
CA THR A 366 -26.62 -26.76 -22.72
C THR A 366 -27.73 -25.78 -22.31
N CYS A 367 -27.41 -24.64 -21.68
CA CYS A 367 -28.37 -23.61 -21.27
C CYS A 367 -27.85 -22.18 -21.53
N THR A 368 -28.74 -21.27 -21.98
CA THR A 368 -28.48 -19.82 -22.14
C THR A 368 -29.18 -19.01 -21.05
N HIS A 369 -28.43 -18.44 -20.11
CA HIS A 369 -28.90 -17.37 -19.19
C HIS A 369 -27.72 -16.70 -18.45
N PRO A 370 -27.87 -15.49 -17.84
CA PRO A 370 -27.88 -14.18 -18.47
C PRO A 370 -26.67 -13.34 -18.02
N TRP A 371 -25.55 -13.34 -18.75
CA TRP A 371 -24.55 -12.29 -18.54
C TRP A 371 -24.06 -11.79 -19.90
N PRO A 372 -24.84 -10.90 -20.55
CA PRO A 372 -24.30 -10.11 -21.64
C PRO A 372 -23.22 -9.20 -21.02
N GLY A 373 -21.95 -9.61 -21.14
CA GLY A 373 -20.82 -8.80 -20.71
C GLY A 373 -19.94 -9.35 -19.58
N GLU A 374 -19.96 -10.66 -19.27
CA GLU A 374 -18.87 -11.27 -18.50
C GLU A 374 -18.14 -12.37 -19.30
N PRO A 375 -16.79 -12.29 -19.41
CA PRO A 375 -15.99 -13.34 -20.02
C PRO A 375 -16.14 -14.62 -19.20
N LEU A 376 -16.20 -15.76 -19.87
CA LEU A 376 -16.32 -17.05 -19.19
C LEU A 376 -15.05 -17.43 -18.42
N PHE A 377 -13.92 -16.90 -18.88
CA PHE A 377 -12.61 -17.14 -18.31
C PHE A 377 -12.13 -15.87 -17.57
N PRO A 378 -12.01 -15.88 -16.23
CA PRO A 378 -11.43 -14.78 -15.46
C PRO A 378 -9.90 -14.73 -15.64
N ALA A 379 -9.33 -13.55 -15.42
CA ALA A 379 -7.91 -13.24 -15.68
C ALA A 379 -6.90 -13.90 -14.72
N GLU A 380 -7.30 -14.30 -13.52
CA GLU A 380 -6.42 -14.94 -12.55
C GLU A 380 -6.56 -16.47 -12.63
N ILE A 381 -5.49 -17.14 -13.07
CA ILE A 381 -5.36 -18.60 -13.04
C ILE A 381 -5.39 -19.14 -11.59
N HIS A 382 -5.15 -18.29 -10.59
CA HIS A 382 -4.84 -18.69 -9.21
C HIS A 382 -5.99 -18.73 -8.21
N SER A 383 -7.24 -18.51 -8.61
CA SER A 383 -8.40 -18.76 -7.73
C SER A 383 -9.25 -19.92 -8.23
N GLN A 384 -8.73 -21.14 -8.09
CA GLN A 384 -9.59 -22.28 -7.78
C GLN A 384 -10.08 -22.15 -6.33
N SER A 385 -10.74 -21.04 -5.99
CA SER A 385 -11.50 -20.95 -4.76
C SER A 385 -12.74 -21.82 -4.92
N SER A 386 -12.91 -22.73 -3.98
CA SER A 386 -13.96 -23.73 -3.89
C SER A 386 -15.37 -23.13 -3.64
N GLU A 387 -15.61 -21.87 -3.97
CA GLU A 387 -16.86 -21.16 -3.69
C GLU A 387 -17.35 -20.45 -4.95
N VAL A 388 -18.29 -21.05 -5.67
CA VAL A 388 -19.64 -20.50 -5.97
C VAL A 388 -20.44 -21.60 -6.69
N ALA A 389 -21.58 -21.94 -6.10
CA ALA A 389 -22.50 -23.00 -6.47
C ALA A 389 -23.26 -22.81 -7.80
N THR A 390 -22.71 -22.15 -8.83
CA THR A 390 -23.49 -21.76 -10.03
C THR A 390 -22.77 -21.88 -11.39
N LYS A 391 -21.87 -22.85 -11.59
CA LYS A 391 -21.32 -23.15 -12.94
C LYS A 391 -22.17 -24.23 -13.65
N PRO A 392 -22.72 -23.97 -14.87
CA PRO A 392 -23.45 -24.96 -15.67
C PRO A 392 -22.53 -25.94 -16.43
N ASN A 393 -23.14 -27.02 -16.94
CA ASN A 393 -22.60 -28.37 -17.10
C ASN A 393 -21.83 -28.69 -18.40
N ILE A 394 -20.73 -29.44 -18.21
CA ILE A 394 -19.78 -30.11 -19.13
C ILE A 394 -18.48 -29.32 -19.36
N GLN A 395 -17.41 -29.80 -18.73
CA GLN A 395 -16.05 -29.28 -18.89
C GLN A 395 -15.18 -30.40 -19.44
N ILE A 396 -14.59 -30.18 -20.61
CA ILE A 396 -13.64 -31.08 -21.26
C ILE A 396 -12.25 -30.45 -21.15
N ARG A 397 -11.31 -31.16 -20.54
CA ARG A 397 -9.91 -30.76 -20.48
C ARG A 397 -9.09 -31.77 -21.27
N ALA A 398 -8.52 -31.33 -22.38
CA ALA A 398 -7.56 -32.10 -23.14
C ALA A 398 -6.15 -31.66 -22.71
N SER A 399 -5.34 -32.56 -22.17
CA SER A 399 -3.92 -32.29 -21.92
C SER A 399 -3.08 -33.00 -22.96
N VAL A 400 -2.06 -32.32 -23.48
CA VAL A 400 -1.13 -32.95 -24.41
C VAL A 400 0.26 -33.02 -23.77
N PRO A 401 0.78 -34.22 -23.51
CA PRO A 401 2.16 -34.38 -23.09
C PRO A 401 3.11 -34.28 -24.30
N GLY A 402 4.11 -33.38 -24.24
CA GLY A 402 5.36 -33.52 -24.99
C GLY A 402 5.54 -32.72 -26.30
N LEU A 403 4.54 -31.99 -26.81
CA LEU A 403 4.73 -31.12 -27.98
C LEU A 403 4.96 -29.66 -27.61
N GLY A 404 5.80 -28.99 -28.42
CA GLY A 404 6.01 -27.55 -28.31
C GLY A 404 4.71 -26.76 -28.57
N PRO A 405 4.56 -25.58 -27.95
CA PRO A 405 3.29 -24.84 -27.91
C PRO A 405 2.73 -24.53 -29.30
N GLU A 406 3.55 -24.21 -30.30
CA GLU A 406 3.06 -23.72 -31.60
C GLU A 406 2.46 -24.81 -32.52
N GLN A 407 3.06 -26.00 -32.59
CA GLN A 407 2.59 -27.09 -33.47
C GLN A 407 1.34 -27.77 -32.91
N LEU A 408 1.22 -27.82 -31.59
CA LEU A 408 0.10 -28.42 -30.89
C LEU A 408 -1.21 -27.65 -31.08
N ILE A 409 -1.12 -26.31 -30.95
CA ILE A 409 -2.25 -25.41 -31.13
C ILE A 409 -2.83 -25.58 -32.54
N HIS A 410 -1.97 -25.62 -33.55
CA HIS A 410 -2.41 -25.67 -34.94
C HIS A 410 -3.21 -26.93 -35.30
N ASN A 411 -2.69 -28.12 -34.96
CA ASN A 411 -3.34 -29.38 -35.32
C ASN A 411 -4.59 -29.66 -34.48
N ALA A 412 -4.52 -29.47 -33.15
CA ALA A 412 -5.67 -29.69 -32.27
C ALA A 412 -6.82 -28.71 -32.58
N CYS A 413 -6.51 -27.44 -32.86
CA CYS A 413 -7.53 -26.47 -33.25
C CYS A 413 -8.10 -26.74 -34.64
N ARG A 414 -7.30 -27.22 -35.60
CA ARG A 414 -7.78 -27.59 -36.95
C ARG A 414 -8.75 -28.78 -36.88
N ALA A 415 -8.42 -29.87 -36.20
CA ALA A 415 -9.36 -30.97 -36.03
C ALA A 415 -10.59 -30.59 -35.22
N MET A 416 -10.43 -29.77 -34.17
CA MET A 416 -11.57 -29.21 -33.47
C MET A 416 -12.44 -28.40 -34.43
N LEU A 417 -11.88 -27.52 -35.27
CA LEU A 417 -12.65 -26.76 -36.27
C LEU A 417 -13.31 -27.65 -37.32
N ASP A 418 -12.59 -28.62 -37.90
CA ASP A 418 -13.13 -29.52 -38.92
C ASP A 418 -14.26 -30.40 -38.38
N THR A 419 -14.14 -30.85 -37.13
CA THR A 419 -15.21 -31.57 -36.42
C THR A 419 -16.35 -30.63 -36.02
N LEU A 420 -16.06 -29.37 -35.67
CA LEU A 420 -17.04 -28.31 -35.48
C LEU A 420 -17.69 -27.84 -36.81
N LEU A 421 -17.17 -28.22 -37.98
CA LEU A 421 -17.76 -27.91 -39.28
C LEU A 421 -18.69 -29.03 -39.79
N SER A 422 -18.53 -30.25 -39.29
CA SER A 422 -19.33 -31.42 -39.68
C SER A 422 -20.65 -31.58 -38.89
N LEU A 423 -20.78 -30.94 -37.72
CA LEU A 423 -21.97 -30.98 -36.88
C LEU A 423 -22.93 -29.80 -37.17
N SER A 424 -24.24 -29.99 -37.01
CA SER A 424 -25.25 -28.99 -37.36
C SER A 424 -25.42 -27.88 -36.30
N PHE A 425 -24.50 -26.89 -36.31
CA PHE A 425 -24.47 -25.72 -35.40
C PHE A 425 -25.59 -24.68 -35.57
N ASN A 426 -26.77 -25.07 -36.05
CA ASN A 426 -27.87 -24.13 -36.29
C ASN A 426 -28.36 -23.40 -35.01
N GLU A 427 -28.02 -23.90 -33.82
CA GLU A 427 -28.53 -23.40 -32.53
C GLU A 427 -27.49 -22.72 -31.62
N LEU A 428 -26.19 -22.70 -31.99
CA LEU A 428 -25.13 -22.08 -31.17
C LEU A 428 -25.25 -20.54 -31.18
N GLN A 429 -25.31 -19.91 -29.99
CA GLN A 429 -25.56 -18.46 -29.86
C GLN A 429 -24.33 -17.66 -29.42
N VAL A 430 -23.44 -18.23 -28.59
CA VAL A 430 -22.30 -17.51 -28.00
C VAL A 430 -21.01 -18.34 -28.11
N LEU A 431 -19.91 -17.68 -28.48
CA LEU A 431 -18.58 -18.27 -28.63
C LEU A 431 -17.53 -17.45 -27.87
N ASP A 432 -16.76 -18.10 -26.98
CA ASP A 432 -15.70 -17.48 -26.18
C ASP A 432 -14.34 -18.12 -26.50
N ILE A 433 -13.33 -17.33 -26.91
CA ILE A 433 -12.02 -17.82 -27.38
C ILE A 433 -10.87 -17.07 -26.69
N SER A 434 -9.77 -17.77 -26.36
CA SER A 434 -8.50 -17.15 -25.93
C SER A 434 -7.49 -17.00 -27.08
N ASP A 435 -6.67 -15.94 -27.06
CA ASP A 435 -5.76 -15.49 -28.15
C ASP A 435 -4.97 -16.59 -28.88
N ASN A 436 -4.40 -17.57 -28.17
CA ASN A 436 -3.61 -18.64 -28.80
C ASN A 436 -4.39 -19.46 -29.85
N ILE A 437 -5.73 -19.46 -29.81
CA ILE A 437 -6.60 -20.24 -30.71
C ILE A 437 -7.06 -19.44 -31.93
N VAL A 438 -6.98 -18.09 -31.87
CA VAL A 438 -7.47 -17.20 -32.94
C VAL A 438 -6.63 -17.33 -34.21
N GLU A 439 -5.32 -17.54 -34.07
CA GLU A 439 -4.38 -17.82 -35.17
C GLU A 439 -4.80 -19.05 -35.99
N CYS A 440 -5.34 -20.08 -35.33
CA CYS A 440 -5.78 -21.32 -35.97
C CYS A 440 -7.06 -21.16 -36.79
N VAL A 441 -8.01 -20.36 -36.29
CA VAL A 441 -9.25 -20.01 -37.00
C VAL A 441 -8.89 -19.29 -38.31
N ASN A 442 -7.87 -18.42 -38.30
CA ASN A 442 -7.45 -17.70 -39.50
C ASN A 442 -6.74 -18.59 -40.53
N THR A 443 -5.95 -19.60 -40.11
CA THR A 443 -5.39 -20.57 -41.08
C THR A 443 -6.43 -21.52 -41.67
N ALA A 444 -7.51 -21.82 -40.94
CA ALA A 444 -8.60 -22.66 -41.45
C ALA A 444 -9.52 -21.92 -42.44
N TYR A 445 -9.74 -20.61 -42.23
CA TYR A 445 -10.65 -19.80 -43.07
C TYR A 445 -9.95 -18.83 -44.03
N GLY A 446 -8.70 -18.45 -43.77
CA GLY A 446 -7.97 -17.37 -44.44
C GLY A 446 -7.10 -17.79 -45.62
N ASN A 447 -7.13 -19.04 -46.05
CA ASN A 447 -6.45 -19.46 -47.28
C ASN A 447 -7.39 -20.11 -48.31
N PRO A 448 -8.17 -19.31 -49.08
CA PRO A 448 -8.74 -19.75 -50.33
C PRO A 448 -7.74 -19.66 -51.51
N LEU A 449 -6.44 -19.49 -51.25
CA LEU A 449 -5.42 -19.24 -52.29
C LEU A 449 -4.07 -19.94 -52.00
N ALA A 450 -4.08 -21.26 -52.03
CA ALA A 450 -2.92 -22.06 -52.46
C ALA A 450 -3.42 -23.44 -52.93
N ASP A 451 -3.58 -23.56 -54.25
CA ASP A 451 -3.59 -24.75 -55.11
C ASP A 451 -3.82 -26.15 -54.47
N ASP A 452 -4.82 -26.88 -55.01
CA ASP A 452 -5.13 -28.32 -54.87
C ASP A 452 -6.40 -28.76 -54.10
N PHE A 453 -7.52 -28.02 -54.20
CA PHE A 453 -8.86 -28.63 -54.07
C PHE A 453 -9.75 -28.22 -55.24
N ASP A 454 -9.44 -28.75 -56.43
CA ASP A 454 -10.45 -28.98 -57.46
C ASP A 454 -11.36 -30.14 -57.00
N ASP A 455 -12.67 -29.96 -57.18
CA ASP A 455 -13.76 -30.90 -56.85
C ASP A 455 -14.10 -31.11 -55.37
N THR A 456 -14.95 -30.23 -54.81
CA THR A 456 -16.34 -30.58 -54.44
C THR A 456 -17.08 -29.39 -53.81
N SER A 457 -18.32 -29.21 -54.23
CA SER A 457 -19.26 -28.19 -53.77
C SER A 457 -19.72 -28.41 -52.32
N VAL A 458 -18.90 -28.10 -51.32
CA VAL A 458 -19.34 -28.04 -49.92
C VAL A 458 -19.63 -26.57 -49.58
N THR A 459 -20.92 -26.22 -49.61
CA THR A 459 -21.40 -24.95 -49.07
C THR A 459 -21.39 -25.08 -47.54
N VAL A 460 -20.37 -24.51 -46.89
CA VAL A 460 -20.26 -24.51 -45.43
C VAL A 460 -21.42 -23.68 -44.84
N PRO A 461 -22.29 -24.25 -43.99
CA PRO A 461 -23.35 -23.50 -43.33
C PRO A 461 -22.76 -22.57 -42.25
N TYR A 462 -22.96 -21.25 -42.40
CA TYR A 462 -22.48 -20.26 -41.42
C TYR A 462 -23.28 -20.33 -40.10
N PRO A 463 -22.63 -20.39 -38.92
CA PRO A 463 -23.33 -20.47 -37.63
C PRO A 463 -24.06 -19.16 -37.28
N ARG A 464 -25.24 -19.26 -36.64
CA ARG A 464 -26.09 -18.13 -36.20
C ARG A 464 -25.62 -17.50 -34.89
N LEU A 465 -24.33 -17.17 -34.80
CA LEU A 465 -23.72 -16.54 -33.62
C LEU A 465 -24.26 -15.12 -33.38
N LYS A 466 -24.67 -14.82 -32.14
CA LYS A 466 -25.09 -13.48 -31.70
C LYS A 466 -23.95 -12.68 -31.06
N THR A 467 -23.06 -13.38 -30.33
CA THR A 467 -21.99 -12.75 -29.54
C THR A 467 -20.70 -13.56 -29.65
N ILE A 468 -19.59 -12.85 -29.83
CA ILE A 468 -18.23 -13.43 -29.78
C ILE A 468 -17.46 -12.69 -28.70
N THR A 469 -16.77 -13.43 -27.83
CA THR A 469 -15.84 -12.85 -26.85
C THR A 469 -14.43 -13.39 -27.07
N VAL A 470 -13.45 -12.49 -27.05
CA VAL A 470 -12.03 -12.80 -27.17
C VAL A 470 -11.32 -12.32 -25.91
N THR A 471 -10.61 -13.22 -25.24
CA THR A 471 -9.88 -12.94 -23.99
C THR A 471 -8.38 -13.22 -24.16
N ASP A 472 -7.58 -12.17 -24.07
CA ASP A 472 -6.12 -12.24 -24.06
C ASP A 472 -5.62 -12.67 -22.66
N ASN A 473 -4.62 -13.54 -22.61
CA ASN A 473 -4.00 -13.97 -21.35
C ASN A 473 -2.52 -13.59 -21.21
N ARG A 474 -1.78 -13.20 -22.27
CA ARG A 474 -0.34 -12.83 -22.20
C ARG A 474 0.14 -12.07 -23.45
N PHE A 475 0.27 -10.75 -23.37
CA PHE A 475 1.21 -10.03 -24.25
C PHE A 475 2.59 -10.02 -23.59
N GLY A 476 3.47 -10.90 -24.06
CA GLY A 476 4.91 -10.71 -23.95
C GLY A 476 5.41 -9.94 -25.17
N GLU A 477 6.48 -9.16 -24.99
CA GLU A 477 7.10 -8.30 -26.02
C GLU A 477 7.30 -9.04 -27.37
N GLY A 478 6.61 -8.61 -28.44
CA GLY A 478 7.08 -8.86 -29.80
C GLY A 478 6.15 -9.38 -30.90
N ASN A 479 4.80 -9.26 -30.85
CA ASN A 479 3.94 -9.81 -31.92
C ASN A 479 3.18 -8.78 -32.78
N THR A 480 3.81 -8.33 -33.86
CA THR A 480 3.16 -7.67 -35.03
C THR A 480 2.08 -8.52 -35.70
N GLN A 481 2.00 -9.82 -35.39
CA GLN A 481 1.00 -10.75 -35.92
C GLN A 481 -0.42 -10.49 -35.37
N ALA A 482 -0.55 -10.00 -34.13
CA ALA A 482 -1.85 -9.70 -33.50
C ALA A 482 -2.68 -8.64 -34.26
N LEU A 483 -1.99 -7.69 -34.90
CA LEU A 483 -2.58 -6.62 -35.71
C LEU A 483 -3.16 -7.16 -37.03
N LEU A 484 -2.43 -8.05 -37.70
CA LEU A 484 -2.89 -8.81 -38.87
C LEU A 484 -4.10 -9.70 -38.54
N TYR A 485 -4.21 -10.24 -37.32
CA TYR A 485 -5.32 -11.10 -36.91
C TYR A 485 -6.62 -10.34 -36.70
N LEU A 486 -6.57 -9.15 -36.09
CA LEU A 486 -7.74 -8.29 -35.95
C LEU A 486 -8.21 -7.73 -37.30
N GLU A 487 -7.28 -7.44 -38.22
CA GLU A 487 -7.59 -7.07 -39.61
C GLU A 487 -8.28 -8.21 -40.37
N ALA A 488 -7.77 -9.44 -40.29
CA ALA A 488 -8.36 -10.60 -40.94
C ALA A 488 -9.76 -10.96 -40.39
N LEU A 489 -9.93 -10.87 -39.06
CA LEU A 489 -11.23 -11.12 -38.42
C LEU A 489 -12.26 -10.06 -38.80
N ALA A 490 -11.85 -8.80 -38.94
CA ALA A 490 -12.70 -7.72 -39.45
C ALA A 490 -13.03 -7.90 -40.95
N GLU A 491 -12.07 -8.34 -41.76
CA GLU A 491 -12.27 -8.62 -43.19
C GLU A 491 -13.26 -9.79 -43.39
N MET A 492 -13.14 -10.86 -42.61
CA MET A 492 -14.10 -11.97 -42.59
C MET A 492 -15.52 -11.54 -42.17
N LEU A 493 -15.64 -10.66 -41.17
CA LEU A 493 -16.93 -10.11 -40.76
C LEU A 493 -17.54 -9.21 -41.85
N SER A 494 -16.70 -8.52 -42.64
CA SER A 494 -17.13 -7.65 -43.74
C SER A 494 -17.63 -8.42 -44.98
N GLN A 495 -17.13 -9.64 -45.20
CA GLN A 495 -17.48 -10.48 -46.36
C GLN A 495 -18.79 -11.29 -46.18
N ARG A 496 -19.48 -11.20 -45.03
CA ARG A 496 -20.78 -11.86 -44.80
C ARG A 496 -21.88 -11.31 -45.73
N GLN A 497 -22.31 -12.10 -46.72
CA GLN A 497 -23.47 -11.77 -47.57
C GLN A 497 -24.82 -12.22 -46.97
N GLU A 498 -25.71 -11.23 -46.80
CA GLU A 498 -27.19 -11.16 -46.83
C GLU A 498 -28.13 -12.25 -46.23
N SER A 499 -27.68 -13.40 -45.70
CA SER A 499 -28.59 -14.47 -45.23
C SER A 499 -28.47 -14.90 -43.76
N ALA A 500 -27.54 -14.35 -42.98
CA ALA A 500 -27.36 -14.65 -41.56
C ALA A 500 -27.79 -13.47 -40.66
N ALA A 501 -28.25 -13.77 -39.43
CA ALA A 501 -28.60 -12.74 -38.44
C ALA A 501 -27.40 -11.82 -38.14
N PRO A 502 -27.63 -10.50 -37.94
CA PRO A 502 -26.53 -9.56 -37.67
C PRO A 502 -25.84 -9.93 -36.35
N LEU A 503 -24.50 -9.88 -36.34
CA LEU A 503 -23.72 -9.98 -35.12
C LEU A 503 -24.07 -8.76 -34.24
N GLU A 504 -24.62 -8.99 -33.05
CA GLU A 504 -25.11 -7.90 -32.20
C GLU A 504 -23.97 -7.26 -31.39
N GLU A 505 -23.03 -8.07 -30.87
CA GLU A 505 -21.98 -7.61 -29.95
C GLU A 505 -20.65 -8.38 -30.13
N LEU A 506 -19.54 -7.66 -30.22
CA LEU A 506 -18.17 -8.20 -30.17
C LEU A 506 -17.44 -7.67 -28.94
N TYR A 507 -16.96 -8.58 -28.09
CA TYR A 507 -16.21 -8.26 -26.86
C TYR A 507 -14.75 -8.67 -27.03
N VAL A 508 -13.82 -7.74 -26.81
CA VAL A 508 -12.39 -8.04 -26.78
C VAL A 508 -11.84 -7.56 -25.44
N GLN A 509 -11.14 -8.42 -24.71
CA GLN A 509 -10.58 -8.14 -23.40
C GLN A 509 -9.08 -8.43 -23.39
N GLY A 510 -8.28 -7.47 -22.93
CA GLY A 510 -6.84 -7.63 -22.76
C GLY A 510 -6.29 -6.99 -21.48
N HIS A 511 -5.14 -7.48 -21.04
CA HIS A 511 -4.59 -7.19 -19.71
C HIS A 511 -3.34 -6.31 -19.74
N THR A 512 -2.76 -6.06 -20.91
CA THR A 512 -1.55 -5.25 -21.07
C THR A 512 -1.84 -3.84 -21.59
N GLU A 513 -0.97 -2.88 -21.29
CA GLU A 513 -1.06 -1.52 -21.84
C GLU A 513 -0.71 -1.49 -23.35
N ASP A 514 0.03 -2.49 -23.85
CA ASP A 514 0.35 -2.64 -25.29
C ASP A 514 -0.89 -3.03 -26.11
N PHE A 515 -1.73 -3.93 -25.59
CA PHE A 515 -3.03 -4.26 -26.19
C PHE A 515 -3.88 -3.00 -26.45
N ARG A 516 -3.79 -1.98 -25.60
CA ARG A 516 -4.50 -0.71 -25.78
C ARG A 516 -3.96 0.10 -26.97
N LYS A 517 -2.65 0.07 -27.24
CA LYS A 517 -2.05 0.76 -28.40
C LYS A 517 -2.40 0.02 -29.68
N ASP A 518 -2.25 -1.31 -29.67
CA ASP A 518 -2.54 -2.15 -30.85
C ASP A 518 -4.02 -2.08 -31.25
N VAL A 519 -4.94 -2.07 -30.28
CA VAL A 519 -6.37 -1.88 -30.54
C VAL A 519 -6.68 -0.49 -31.11
N VAL A 520 -5.97 0.57 -30.68
CA VAL A 520 -6.15 1.92 -31.23
C VAL A 520 -5.61 2.02 -32.66
N ASP A 521 -4.49 1.37 -32.95
CA ASP A 521 -3.93 1.28 -34.30
C ASP A 521 -4.88 0.51 -35.23
N VAL A 522 -5.43 -0.64 -34.81
CA VAL A 522 -6.42 -1.42 -35.57
C VAL A 522 -7.69 -0.63 -35.88
N VAL A 523 -8.23 0.10 -34.89
CA VAL A 523 -9.40 0.96 -35.12
C VAL A 523 -9.09 2.08 -36.13
N SER A 524 -7.83 2.50 -36.22
CA SER A 524 -7.38 3.53 -37.16
C SER A 524 -7.05 3.01 -38.57
N THR A 525 -6.58 1.77 -38.72
CA THR A 525 -6.32 1.13 -40.03
C THR A 525 -7.57 0.62 -40.71
N LEU A 526 -8.64 0.31 -39.97
CA LEU A 526 -9.86 -0.29 -40.53
C LEU A 526 -10.67 0.60 -41.51
N ASP A 527 -10.31 1.87 -41.71
CA ASP A 527 -10.91 2.82 -42.68
C ASP A 527 -12.45 2.70 -42.84
N ILE A 528 -13.16 2.48 -41.72
CA ILE A 528 -14.61 2.34 -41.72
C ILE A 528 -15.19 3.75 -41.54
N ASP A 529 -15.29 4.49 -42.64
CA ASP A 529 -15.97 5.81 -42.76
C ASP A 529 -17.48 5.79 -42.40
N LYS A 530 -17.96 4.68 -41.80
CA LYS A 530 -19.26 4.51 -41.16
C LYS A 530 -19.10 3.79 -39.81
N ALA A 531 -18.21 4.28 -38.95
CA ALA A 531 -17.90 3.61 -37.69
C ALA A 531 -19.08 3.65 -36.70
N PRO A 532 -19.48 2.50 -36.14
CA PRO A 532 -20.44 2.40 -35.04
C PRO A 532 -19.79 2.71 -33.67
N SER A 533 -20.60 2.83 -32.62
CA SER A 533 -20.15 3.27 -31.28
C SER A 533 -19.15 2.31 -30.63
N VAL A 534 -17.89 2.75 -30.50
CA VAL A 534 -16.83 2.04 -29.78
C VAL A 534 -16.84 2.45 -28.30
N PHE A 535 -17.03 1.49 -27.38
CA PHE A 535 -16.93 1.73 -25.94
C PHE A 535 -15.67 1.07 -25.37
N ILE A 536 -14.72 1.90 -24.94
CA ILE A 536 -13.53 1.47 -24.20
C ILE A 536 -13.81 1.71 -22.71
N GLY A 537 -13.85 0.65 -21.91
CA GLY A 537 -14.04 0.74 -20.46
C GLY A 537 -12.86 0.20 -19.67
N LYS A 538 -12.72 0.66 -18.42
CA LYS A 538 -11.83 0.08 -17.39
C LYS A 538 -12.70 -0.39 -16.23
N ARG A 539 -12.64 -1.69 -15.88
CA ARG A 539 -13.51 -2.34 -14.86
C ARG A 539 -12.73 -2.66 -13.60
N SER A 540 -11.40 -2.84 -13.71
CA SER A 540 -10.46 -3.14 -12.62
C SER A 540 -9.06 -2.57 -12.92
N PRO A 541 -8.20 -2.33 -11.90
CA PRO A 541 -6.80 -1.98 -12.13
C PRO A 541 -6.10 -3.10 -12.91
N GLY A 542 -5.57 -2.79 -14.10
CA GLY A 542 -4.84 -3.76 -14.94
C GLY A 542 -5.68 -4.55 -15.97
N CYS A 543 -6.95 -4.22 -16.20
CA CYS A 543 -7.75 -4.86 -17.27
C CYS A 543 -8.36 -3.80 -18.19
N VAL A 544 -8.15 -3.93 -19.51
CA VAL A 544 -8.74 -3.09 -20.55
C VAL A 544 -9.72 -3.94 -21.35
N TYR A 545 -10.97 -3.50 -21.49
CA TYR A 545 -11.93 -4.18 -22.35
C TYR A 545 -12.47 -3.20 -23.41
N LEU A 546 -12.57 -3.72 -24.62
CA LEU A 546 -13.16 -3.08 -25.78
C LEU A 546 -14.50 -3.77 -26.07
N VAL A 547 -15.57 -2.97 -26.09
CA VAL A 547 -16.88 -3.42 -26.56
C VAL A 547 -17.17 -2.73 -27.88
N LEU A 548 -17.25 -3.51 -28.95
CA LEU A 548 -17.66 -3.04 -30.27
C LEU A 548 -19.14 -3.37 -30.43
N ARG A 549 -19.99 -2.34 -30.35
CA ARG A 549 -21.42 -2.47 -30.63
C ARG A 549 -21.68 -1.94 -32.04
N LEU A 550 -21.96 -2.87 -32.96
CA LEU A 550 -22.20 -2.56 -34.38
C LEU A 550 -23.63 -2.02 -34.57
N ASP A 551 -23.90 -0.78 -34.17
CA ASP A 551 -25.23 -0.17 -34.31
C ASP A 551 -25.40 0.49 -35.69
N ALA A 552 -26.33 0.01 -36.50
CA ALA A 552 -26.47 0.34 -37.92
C ALA A 552 -27.23 1.66 -38.22
N ARG A 553 -27.18 2.69 -37.35
CA ARG A 553 -27.90 3.97 -37.56
C ARG A 553 -27.09 5.20 -37.15
N GLY A 554 -26.69 6.00 -38.15
CA GLY A 554 -25.87 7.20 -37.96
C GLY A 554 -26.65 8.43 -37.49
N ASP A 555 -26.02 9.22 -36.62
CA ASP A 555 -26.41 10.61 -36.28
C ASP A 555 -25.14 11.48 -36.12
N ALA A 556 -25.02 12.52 -36.95
CA ALA A 556 -23.79 13.28 -37.23
C ALA A 556 -23.45 14.42 -36.24
N ALA A 557 -24.07 14.46 -35.05
CA ALA A 557 -23.97 15.63 -34.15
C ALA A 557 -22.79 15.57 -33.15
N LEU A 558 -22.12 14.42 -32.97
CA LEU A 558 -21.09 14.23 -31.93
C LEU A 558 -19.64 14.41 -32.44
N GLN A 559 -19.43 14.57 -33.75
CA GLN A 559 -18.14 14.41 -34.42
C GLN A 559 -17.24 15.67 -34.37
N ASN A 560 -17.80 16.85 -34.10
CA ASN A 560 -17.06 18.13 -34.20
C ASN A 560 -16.27 18.54 -32.95
N ASP A 561 -16.47 17.90 -31.79
CA ASP A 561 -15.79 18.29 -30.54
C ASP A 561 -14.43 17.59 -30.33
N LEU A 562 -14.09 16.60 -31.16
CA LEU A 562 -12.92 15.73 -30.96
C LEU A 562 -11.70 16.09 -31.83
N HIS A 563 -11.88 16.80 -32.94
CA HIS A 563 -10.80 17.11 -33.88
C HIS A 563 -9.79 18.18 -33.43
N ALA A 564 -10.04 18.87 -32.31
CA ALA A 564 -9.19 20.00 -31.86
C ALA A 564 -7.95 19.61 -31.02
N ARG A 565 -7.68 18.32 -30.78
CA ARG A 565 -6.76 17.88 -29.70
C ARG A 565 -5.44 17.22 -30.09
N TRP A 566 -5.11 17.08 -31.38
CA TRP A 566 -3.96 16.26 -31.80
C TRP A 566 -3.07 16.98 -32.83
N SER A 567 -1.91 17.49 -32.42
CA SER A 567 -0.82 17.90 -33.32
C SER A 567 0.57 17.65 -32.71
N CYS A 568 1.41 16.94 -33.47
CA CYS A 568 2.80 16.51 -33.26
C CYS A 568 3.74 17.44 -32.46
N SER A 569 4.21 16.99 -31.28
CA SER A 569 5.51 17.39 -30.70
C SER A 569 6.10 16.39 -29.68
N THR A 570 5.61 15.15 -29.58
CA THR A 570 5.70 14.34 -28.35
C THR A 570 6.52 13.04 -28.45
N PHE A 571 7.47 12.91 -29.37
CA PHE A 571 8.17 11.62 -29.56
C PHE A 571 9.51 11.46 -28.80
N ALA A 572 10.09 12.55 -28.27
CA ALA A 572 11.24 12.47 -27.36
C ALA A 572 10.84 12.38 -25.86
N ASP A 573 9.57 12.65 -25.55
CA ASP A 573 9.02 12.58 -24.18
C ASP A 573 8.62 11.14 -23.77
N ILE A 574 8.62 10.17 -24.71
CA ILE A 574 8.04 8.84 -24.47
C ILE A 574 9.05 7.88 -23.83
N ALA A 575 10.36 7.99 -24.08
CA ALA A 575 11.35 7.14 -23.38
C ALA A 575 11.59 7.57 -21.92
N MET A 576 11.20 8.80 -21.54
CA MET A 576 11.09 9.22 -20.13
C MET A 576 9.70 8.93 -19.54
N SER A 577 8.74 8.46 -20.35
CA SER A 577 7.35 8.28 -19.96
C SER A 577 7.07 6.97 -19.21
N ASP A 578 7.90 5.94 -19.36
CA ASP A 578 7.67 4.66 -18.68
C ASP A 578 7.99 4.70 -17.18
N ALA A 579 8.82 5.65 -16.73
CA ALA A 579 8.95 5.97 -15.31
C ALA A 579 7.76 6.83 -14.79
N THR A 580 6.96 7.41 -15.69
CA THR A 580 5.80 8.25 -15.34
C THR A 580 4.46 7.52 -15.33
N THR A 581 4.39 6.22 -15.65
CA THR A 581 3.14 5.45 -15.52
C THR A 581 2.78 5.14 -14.06
N LEU A 582 3.77 5.15 -13.15
CA LEU A 582 3.59 5.15 -11.69
C LEU A 582 3.28 6.54 -11.11
N PHE A 583 3.70 7.62 -11.79
CA PHE A 583 3.54 9.00 -11.33
C PHE A 583 2.29 9.65 -11.95
N ASP A 584 1.19 9.69 -11.19
CA ASP A 584 0.02 10.48 -11.58
C ASP A 584 0.30 11.99 -11.46
N SER A 585 0.83 12.57 -12.54
CA SER A 585 1.15 14.00 -12.65
C SER A 585 -0.06 14.88 -12.35
N LYS A 586 -1.29 14.44 -12.65
CA LYS A 586 -2.51 15.22 -12.37
C LYS A 586 -2.84 15.20 -10.88
N ARG A 587 -2.73 14.04 -10.22
CA ARG A 587 -2.91 13.92 -8.77
C ARG A 587 -1.85 14.71 -8.02
N TYR A 588 -0.57 14.51 -8.31
CA TYR A 588 0.53 15.24 -7.66
C TYR A 588 0.38 16.75 -7.81
N LYS A 589 0.07 17.25 -9.02
CA LYS A 589 -0.16 18.69 -9.23
C LYS A 589 -1.32 19.19 -8.38
N ARG A 590 -2.43 18.45 -8.28
CA ARG A 590 -3.56 18.83 -7.42
C ARG A 590 -3.14 18.91 -5.95
N GLU A 591 -2.48 17.89 -5.43
CA GLU A 591 -2.05 17.83 -4.04
C GLU A 591 -1.03 18.94 -3.71
N LEU A 592 -0.06 19.16 -4.60
CA LEU A 592 0.90 20.26 -4.49
C LEU A 592 0.21 21.63 -4.49
N TRP A 593 -0.72 21.88 -5.42
CA TRP A 593 -1.49 23.13 -5.44
C TRP A 593 -2.42 23.25 -4.23
N GLY A 594 -2.94 22.16 -3.70
CA GLY A 594 -3.69 22.13 -2.44
C GLY A 594 -2.84 22.58 -1.27
N TRP A 595 -1.62 22.04 -1.16
CA TRP A 595 -0.65 22.46 -0.15
C TRP A 595 -0.26 23.94 -0.32
N LEU A 596 0.13 24.35 -1.53
CA LEU A 596 0.51 25.74 -1.81
C LEU A 596 -0.64 26.74 -1.57
N SER A 597 -1.89 26.37 -1.89
CA SER A 597 -3.07 27.19 -1.63
C SER A 597 -3.27 27.45 -0.14
N TYR A 598 -3.04 26.44 0.71
CA TYR A 598 -3.15 26.61 2.16
C TYR A 598 -2.04 27.51 2.72
N ALA A 599 -0.80 27.35 2.25
CA ALA A 599 0.31 28.24 2.61
C ALA A 599 0.01 29.69 2.19
N PHE A 600 -0.53 29.89 0.98
CA PHE A 600 -0.98 31.18 0.45
C PHE A 600 -2.11 31.80 1.29
N ALA A 601 -3.04 30.99 1.81
CA ALA A 601 -4.16 31.44 2.62
C ALA A 601 -3.76 31.81 4.06
N SER A 602 -2.94 30.99 4.71
CA SER A 602 -2.65 31.10 6.15
C SER A 602 -1.56 32.14 6.49
N GLU A 603 -0.55 32.33 5.64
CA GLU A 603 0.54 33.29 5.88
C GLU A 603 0.07 34.75 5.92
N VAL A 604 -1.06 35.04 5.27
CA VAL A 604 -1.71 36.35 5.33
C VAL A 604 -2.10 36.73 6.74
N PHE A 605 -2.66 35.79 7.49
CA PHE A 605 -3.02 36.05 8.88
C PHE A 605 -1.77 36.39 9.72
N VAL A 606 -0.65 35.72 9.49
CA VAL A 606 0.60 36.01 10.22
C VAL A 606 1.12 37.40 9.91
N ILE A 607 1.31 37.70 8.63
CA ILE A 607 2.00 38.92 8.17
C ILE A 607 1.14 40.17 8.40
N VAL A 608 -0.16 40.08 8.17
CA VAL A 608 -1.06 41.23 8.25
C VAL A 608 -1.59 41.39 9.67
N SER A 609 -2.10 40.30 10.26
CA SER A 609 -2.82 40.36 11.53
C SER A 609 -1.89 40.09 12.71
N LEU A 610 -1.28 38.91 12.80
CA LEU A 610 -0.57 38.48 14.00
C LEU A 610 0.64 39.37 14.35
N THR A 611 1.39 39.83 13.35
CA THR A 611 2.62 40.63 13.56
C THR A 611 2.38 42.14 13.59
N LEU A 612 1.39 42.66 12.86
CA LEU A 612 1.17 44.11 12.71
C LEU A 612 -0.12 44.58 13.39
N PHE A 613 -1.29 44.19 12.88
CA PHE A 613 -2.55 44.84 13.28
C PHE A 613 -3.15 44.31 14.58
N LEU A 614 -2.98 43.03 14.92
CA LEU A 614 -3.59 42.42 16.10
C LEU A 614 -3.07 43.02 17.42
N PRO A 615 -1.75 43.19 17.65
CA PRO A 615 -1.26 43.82 18.88
C PRO A 615 -1.72 45.27 19.03
N ILE A 616 -1.70 46.05 17.93
CA ILE A 616 -2.14 47.45 17.88
C ILE A 616 -3.64 47.54 18.15
N CYS A 617 -4.43 46.65 17.54
CA CYS A 617 -5.87 46.61 17.72
C CYS A 617 -6.22 46.29 19.18
N LEU A 618 -5.60 45.29 19.80
CA LEU A 618 -5.84 44.94 21.20
C LEU A 618 -5.49 46.08 22.17
N GLU A 619 -4.35 46.75 21.95
CA GLU A 619 -3.97 47.93 22.73
C GLU A 619 -5.01 49.04 22.58
N GLN A 620 -5.48 49.29 21.35
CA GLN A 620 -6.45 50.33 21.08
C GLN A 620 -7.85 49.99 21.65
N PHE A 621 -8.26 48.73 21.67
CA PHE A 621 -9.48 48.28 22.36
C PHE A 621 -9.41 48.54 23.87
N ALA A 622 -8.26 48.30 24.49
CA ALA A 622 -8.03 48.62 25.90
C ALA A 622 -7.98 50.13 26.13
N ARG A 623 -7.37 50.90 25.22
CA ARG A 623 -7.27 52.36 25.29
C ARG A 623 -8.63 53.05 25.14
N ASP A 624 -9.46 52.61 24.20
CA ASP A 624 -10.80 53.16 23.97
C ASP A 624 -11.70 53.03 25.23
N ASN A 625 -11.43 52.03 26.08
CA ASN A 625 -12.15 51.75 27.33
C ASN A 625 -11.34 52.08 28.60
N GLY A 626 -10.17 52.71 28.46
CA GLY A 626 -9.24 52.99 29.55
C GLY A 626 -9.37 54.40 30.14
N PHE A 627 -8.73 54.61 31.29
CA PHE A 627 -8.68 55.89 32.02
C PHE A 627 -7.23 56.29 32.32
N PHE A 628 -6.94 57.59 32.41
CA PHE A 628 -5.61 58.10 32.74
C PHE A 628 -5.25 57.94 34.24
N LEU A 629 -4.01 57.55 34.53
CA LEU A 629 -3.41 57.66 35.88
C LEU A 629 -2.95 59.11 36.15
N PRO A 630 -3.04 59.63 37.40
CA PRO A 630 -3.41 58.93 38.64
C PRO A 630 -4.93 58.91 38.97
N ASP A 631 -5.72 59.81 38.39
CA ASP A 631 -7.09 60.08 38.83
C ASP A 631 -8.13 59.03 38.38
N LYS A 632 -7.82 58.20 37.37
CA LYS A 632 -8.66 57.07 36.86
C LYS A 632 -10.12 57.44 36.52
N THR A 633 -10.41 58.71 36.30
CA THR A 633 -11.75 59.25 36.03
C THR A 633 -11.90 59.80 34.62
N VAL A 634 -10.80 60.26 34.00
CA VAL A 634 -10.79 60.80 32.64
C VAL A 634 -10.54 59.67 31.63
N PRO A 635 -11.43 59.44 30.64
CA PRO A 635 -11.24 58.42 29.63
C PRO A 635 -10.08 58.76 28.68
N CYS A 636 -9.32 57.75 28.25
CA CYS A 636 -8.17 57.95 27.37
C CYS A 636 -8.53 58.41 25.95
N SER A 637 -9.81 58.31 25.56
CA SER A 637 -10.34 58.65 24.24
C SER A 637 -10.72 60.13 24.07
N SER A 638 -10.76 60.92 25.15
CA SER A 638 -11.23 62.33 25.12
C SER A 638 -10.13 63.38 24.86
N VAL A 639 -8.87 62.98 24.70
CA VAL A 639 -7.74 63.92 24.51
C VAL A 639 -6.94 63.57 23.25
N SER A 640 -7.00 64.46 22.26
CA SER A 640 -6.16 64.41 21.05
C SER A 640 -4.69 64.66 21.42
N GLN A 641 -3.76 63.94 20.78
CA GLN A 641 -2.30 63.96 21.05
C GLN A 641 -1.59 65.33 20.91
N GLU A 642 -2.29 66.43 20.59
CA GLU A 642 -1.69 67.75 20.40
C GLU A 642 -1.47 68.56 21.70
N THR A 643 -1.91 68.07 22.87
CA THR A 643 -1.81 68.82 24.14
C THR A 643 -0.97 68.14 25.23
N GLN A 644 0.03 67.34 24.86
CA GLN A 644 1.02 66.83 25.82
C GLN A 644 2.34 67.58 25.68
N GLY A 645 2.55 68.54 26.60
CA GLY A 645 3.90 69.03 26.91
C GLY A 645 4.76 67.91 27.52
N PRO A 646 6.10 68.06 27.52
CA PRO A 646 7.06 66.97 27.76
C PRO A 646 7.11 66.39 29.20
N ASP A 647 6.19 66.76 30.11
CA ASP A 647 6.33 66.54 31.56
C ASP A 647 5.17 65.78 32.25
N THR A 648 4.25 65.11 31.54
CA THR A 648 3.23 64.27 32.19
C THR A 648 3.25 62.81 31.73
N ASP A 649 3.76 61.93 32.60
CA ASP A 649 3.71 60.45 32.53
C ASP A 649 2.27 59.90 32.67
N ALA A 650 1.32 60.43 31.91
CA ALA A 650 -0.09 60.01 31.97
C ALA A 650 -0.28 58.67 31.25
N ARG A 651 -0.17 57.56 31.99
CA ARG A 651 -0.38 56.19 31.49
C ARG A 651 -1.87 55.85 31.41
N CYS A 652 -2.28 55.16 30.35
CA CYS A 652 -3.66 54.71 30.16
C CYS A 652 -3.85 53.31 30.78
N VAL A 653 -4.78 53.19 31.72
CA VAL A 653 -5.10 51.93 32.40
C VAL A 653 -6.54 51.52 32.19
N VAL A 654 -6.78 50.24 31.95
CA VAL A 654 -8.10 49.65 31.80
C VAL A 654 -8.39 48.72 32.97
N LYS A 655 -9.67 48.62 33.36
CA LYS A 655 -10.12 47.72 34.42
C LYS A 655 -10.55 46.39 33.82
N LEU A 656 -9.86 45.31 34.16
CA LEU A 656 -10.21 43.94 33.77
C LEU A 656 -10.61 43.17 35.04
N GLY A 657 -11.92 42.98 35.24
CA GLY A 657 -12.45 42.41 36.49
C GLY A 657 -12.07 43.26 37.70
N TRP A 658 -11.17 42.75 38.55
CA TRP A 658 -10.71 43.42 39.78
C TRP A 658 -9.37 44.14 39.65
N VAL A 659 -8.66 43.95 38.53
CA VAL A 659 -7.27 44.42 38.35
C VAL A 659 -7.23 45.57 37.34
N TRP A 660 -6.38 46.56 37.63
CA TRP A 660 -6.06 47.65 36.70
C TRP A 660 -4.79 47.29 35.95
N ILE A 661 -4.86 47.31 34.62
CA ILE A 661 -3.77 46.89 33.73
C ILE A 661 -3.54 48.02 32.72
N ASP A 662 -2.28 48.28 32.38
CA ASP A 662 -1.91 49.23 31.32
C ASP A 662 -2.37 48.72 29.94
N SER A 663 -2.79 49.64 29.05
CA SER A 663 -3.33 49.27 27.73
C SER A 663 -2.34 48.49 26.86
N ALA A 664 -1.05 48.81 26.91
CA ALA A 664 -0.03 48.07 26.17
C ALA A 664 0.23 46.69 26.81
N SER A 665 0.18 46.62 28.15
CA SER A 665 0.33 45.36 28.89
C SER A 665 -0.80 44.37 28.59
N PHE A 666 -2.03 44.84 28.36
CA PHE A 666 -3.14 43.98 27.95
C PHE A 666 -2.85 43.22 26.65
N SER A 667 -2.36 43.93 25.63
CA SER A 667 -1.99 43.34 24.34
C SER A 667 -0.90 42.28 24.49
N LEU A 668 0.15 42.58 25.27
CA LEU A 668 1.24 41.65 25.55
C LEU A 668 0.79 40.40 26.33
N TYR A 669 -0.08 40.56 27.33
CA TYR A 669 -0.62 39.42 28.09
C TYR A 669 -1.49 38.51 27.23
N VAL A 670 -2.36 39.07 26.39
CA VAL A 670 -3.18 38.28 25.45
C VAL A 670 -2.28 37.54 24.47
N TYR A 671 -1.27 38.20 23.89
CA TYR A 671 -0.34 37.58 22.97
C TYR A 671 0.43 36.44 23.63
N SER A 672 1.01 36.66 24.82
CA SER A 672 1.74 35.64 25.58
C SER A 672 0.86 34.44 25.95
N LEU A 673 -0.36 34.69 26.45
CA LEU A 673 -1.33 33.64 26.75
C LEU A 673 -1.74 32.85 25.50
N SER A 674 -1.90 33.53 24.36
CA SER A 674 -2.23 32.88 23.10
C SER A 674 -1.14 31.91 22.63
N VAL A 675 0.14 32.30 22.76
CA VAL A 675 1.28 31.46 22.39
C VAL A 675 1.42 30.27 23.34
N ALA A 676 1.18 30.47 24.64
CA ALA A 676 1.17 29.38 25.61
C ALA A 676 0.06 28.36 25.31
N LEU A 677 -1.16 28.82 25.05
CA LEU A 677 -2.27 27.96 24.66
C LEU A 677 -2.03 27.26 23.31
N GLN A 678 -1.43 27.97 22.35
CA GLN A 678 -1.04 27.42 21.05
C GLN A 678 -0.09 26.23 21.23
N ALA A 679 0.94 26.36 22.08
CA ALA A 679 1.87 25.28 22.38
C ALA A 679 1.15 24.07 23.00
N LEU A 680 0.25 24.30 23.97
CA LEU A 680 -0.55 23.22 24.58
C LEU A 680 -1.45 22.50 23.58
N THR A 681 -2.11 23.25 22.68
CA THR A 681 -2.96 22.69 21.64
C THR A 681 -2.16 21.86 20.66
N VAL A 682 -1.03 22.37 20.16
CA VAL A 682 -0.14 21.69 19.23
C VAL A 682 0.35 20.34 19.78
N ILE A 683 0.74 20.28 21.06
CA ILE A 683 1.10 19.01 21.74
C ILE A 683 -0.08 18.05 21.73
N SER A 684 -1.24 18.54 22.13
CA SER A 684 -2.43 17.71 22.36
C SER A 684 -2.98 17.11 21.07
N MET A 685 -2.83 17.81 19.94
CA MET A 685 -3.33 17.34 18.65
C MET A 685 -2.32 16.54 17.83
N GLY A 686 -1.01 16.61 18.13
CA GLY A 686 0.05 16.00 17.31
C GLY A 686 -0.21 14.51 17.04
N GLY A 687 -0.51 13.72 18.07
CA GLY A 687 -0.81 12.29 17.91
C GLY A 687 -2.13 12.01 17.18
N ILE A 688 -3.10 12.92 17.23
CA ILE A 688 -4.37 12.77 16.49
C ILE A 688 -4.17 13.13 15.01
N ALA A 689 -3.28 14.09 14.72
CA ALA A 689 -2.96 14.52 13.36
C ALA A 689 -2.05 13.52 12.61
N ASP A 690 -1.31 12.68 13.33
CA ASP A 690 -0.55 11.58 12.75
C ASP A 690 -1.47 10.50 12.17
N HIS A 691 -2.65 10.28 12.78
CA HIS A 691 -3.66 9.37 12.23
C HIS A 691 -4.22 9.91 10.92
N PRO A 692 -4.06 9.16 9.80
CA PRO A 692 -4.52 9.60 8.49
C PRO A 692 -5.95 10.16 8.48
N PRO A 693 -7.00 9.48 9.01
CA PRO A 693 -8.41 9.92 8.88
C PRO A 693 -8.71 11.26 9.54
N HIS A 694 -7.89 11.68 10.49
CA HIS A 694 -8.14 12.89 11.28
C HIS A 694 -7.25 14.07 10.88
N ARG A 695 -6.13 13.85 10.18
CA ARG A 695 -5.16 14.89 9.79
C ARG A 695 -5.83 16.06 9.05
N LYS A 696 -6.49 15.76 7.93
CA LYS A 696 -7.18 16.76 7.10
C LYS A 696 -8.32 17.45 7.86
N ARG A 697 -9.10 16.69 8.64
CA ARG A 697 -10.21 17.24 9.43
C ARG A 697 -9.72 18.21 10.50
N LEU A 698 -8.61 17.89 11.18
CA LEU A 698 -8.00 18.77 12.18
C LEU A 698 -7.45 20.05 11.55
N LEU A 699 -6.71 19.93 10.44
CA LEU A 699 -6.18 21.07 9.69
C LEU A 699 -7.27 22.10 9.41
N PHE A 700 -8.39 21.67 8.80
CA PHE A 700 -9.47 22.59 8.43
C PHE A 700 -10.35 23.02 9.61
N SER A 701 -10.52 22.19 10.64
CA SER A 701 -11.26 22.58 11.84
C SER A 701 -10.54 23.73 12.57
N PHE A 702 -9.23 23.63 12.75
CA PHE A 702 -8.43 24.69 13.39
C PHE A 702 -8.27 25.92 12.49
N ALA A 703 -8.10 25.72 11.18
CA ALA A 703 -8.05 26.83 10.24
C ALA A 703 -9.37 27.62 10.21
N PHE A 704 -10.52 26.94 10.17
CA PHE A 704 -11.83 27.60 10.19
C PHE A 704 -12.11 28.28 11.53
N MET A 705 -11.71 27.65 12.64
CA MET A 705 -11.80 28.26 13.97
C MET A 705 -11.00 29.56 14.04
N GLY A 706 -9.75 29.55 13.57
CA GLY A 706 -8.90 30.75 13.58
C GLY A 706 -9.38 31.83 12.62
N ALA A 707 -9.77 31.45 11.40
CA ALA A 707 -10.28 32.38 10.38
C ALA A 707 -11.62 33.01 10.80
N SER A 708 -12.51 32.23 11.41
CA SER A 708 -13.76 32.74 11.99
C SER A 708 -13.49 33.71 13.13
N ALA A 709 -12.55 33.38 14.03
CA ALA A 709 -12.18 34.26 15.13
C ALA A 709 -11.63 35.61 14.63
N ALA A 710 -10.78 35.60 13.59
CA ALA A 710 -10.28 36.81 12.94
C ALA A 710 -11.41 37.61 12.25
N THR A 711 -12.34 36.93 11.56
CA THR A 711 -13.48 37.57 10.89
C THR A 711 -14.45 38.22 11.88
N LEU A 712 -14.66 37.61 13.04
CA LEU A 712 -15.53 38.11 14.10
C LEU A 712 -15.08 39.47 14.67
N PHE A 713 -13.82 39.89 14.48
CA PHE A 713 -13.38 41.24 14.84
C PHE A 713 -14.19 42.34 14.13
N LEU A 714 -14.74 42.07 12.94
CA LEU A 714 -15.60 43.02 12.22
C LEU A 714 -16.91 43.31 12.97
N LEU A 715 -17.41 42.31 13.71
CA LEU A 715 -18.70 42.38 14.40
C LEU A 715 -18.57 42.93 15.83
N LEU A 716 -17.35 43.19 16.33
CA LEU A 716 -17.10 43.63 17.69
C LEU A 716 -16.73 45.13 17.74
N PRO A 717 -17.66 46.04 18.11
CA PRO A 717 -17.34 47.44 18.34
C PRO A 717 -16.45 47.62 19.58
N SER A 718 -15.45 48.52 19.55
CA SER A 718 -14.60 48.79 20.73
C SER A 718 -15.38 49.37 21.90
N SER A 719 -16.40 50.19 21.63
CA SER A 719 -17.22 50.81 22.67
C SER A 719 -18.23 49.85 23.32
N SER A 720 -18.28 48.59 22.88
CA SER A 720 -19.18 47.59 23.46
C SER A 720 -18.68 47.13 24.84
N PRO A 721 -19.57 46.87 25.82
CA PRO A 721 -19.17 46.26 27.09
C PRO A 721 -18.54 44.87 26.92
N ALA A 722 -18.73 44.23 25.76
CA ALA A 722 -18.11 42.95 25.42
C ALA A 722 -16.69 43.08 24.84
N TRP A 723 -16.05 44.26 24.89
CA TRP A 723 -14.70 44.48 24.36
C TRP A 723 -13.62 43.48 24.85
N PRO A 724 -13.66 42.87 26.07
CA PRO A 724 -12.66 41.88 26.48
C PRO A 724 -12.69 40.61 25.63
N LEU A 725 -13.79 40.34 24.92
CA LEU A 725 -13.92 39.24 23.96
C LEU A 725 -12.87 39.35 22.83
N SER A 726 -12.38 40.56 22.51
CA SER A 726 -11.28 40.75 21.56
C SER A 726 -10.04 39.96 21.94
N GLY A 727 -9.73 39.84 23.24
CA GLY A 727 -8.62 39.02 23.72
C GLY A 727 -8.84 37.53 23.48
N LEU A 728 -10.06 37.03 23.70
CA LEU A 728 -10.41 35.63 23.42
C LEU A 728 -10.37 35.32 21.92
N LEU A 729 -10.87 36.23 21.07
CA LEU A 729 -10.81 36.07 19.61
C LEU A 729 -9.37 36.04 19.11
N ALA A 730 -8.48 36.91 19.63
CA ALA A 730 -7.06 36.89 19.32
C ALA A 730 -6.40 35.56 19.71
N ILE A 731 -6.76 35.01 20.88
CA ILE A 731 -6.28 33.71 21.35
C ILE A 731 -6.72 32.59 20.38
N PHE A 732 -8.01 32.50 20.05
CA PHE A 732 -8.51 31.47 19.14
C PHE A 732 -7.91 31.59 17.73
N ALA A 733 -7.70 32.82 17.25
CA ALA A 733 -7.07 33.07 15.96
C ALA A 733 -5.62 32.55 15.92
N ASN A 734 -4.81 32.87 16.94
CA ASN A 734 -3.42 32.40 17.01
C ASN A 734 -3.29 30.89 17.28
N VAL A 735 -4.13 30.34 18.18
CA VAL A 735 -4.17 28.90 18.45
C VAL A 735 -4.57 28.11 17.21
N GLY A 736 -5.62 28.56 16.50
CA GLY A 736 -6.07 27.96 15.25
C GLY A 736 -4.98 27.96 14.19
N PHE A 737 -4.27 29.08 14.04
CA PHE A 737 -3.14 29.20 13.10
C PHE A 737 -2.00 28.24 13.43
N GLY A 738 -1.58 28.15 14.70
CA GLY A 738 -0.49 27.26 15.09
C GLY A 738 -0.80 25.79 14.89
N ALA A 739 -1.98 25.36 15.32
CA ALA A 739 -2.44 23.99 15.16
C ALA A 739 -2.54 23.60 13.68
N SER A 740 -3.13 24.47 12.85
CA SER A 740 -3.29 24.18 11.43
C SER A 740 -1.97 24.14 10.66
N VAL A 741 -1.00 25.01 10.97
CA VAL A 741 0.34 24.97 10.34
C VAL A 741 1.11 23.68 10.66
N VAL A 742 0.97 23.13 11.87
CA VAL A 742 1.62 21.86 12.23
C VAL A 742 1.03 20.70 11.43
N ALA A 743 -0.30 20.61 11.32
CA ALA A 743 -0.96 19.59 10.50
C ALA A 743 -0.62 19.74 9.00
N MET A 744 -0.43 20.98 8.54
CA MET A 744 -0.02 21.29 7.17
C MET A 744 1.42 20.85 6.87
N ASN A 745 2.36 21.12 7.78
CA ASN A 745 3.76 20.74 7.59
C ASN A 745 3.97 19.22 7.57
N ALA A 746 3.08 18.45 8.20
CA ALA A 746 3.10 16.99 8.17
C ALA A 746 2.90 16.39 6.77
N TYR A 747 2.31 17.13 5.82
CA TYR A 747 2.19 16.69 4.41
C TYR A 747 3.47 16.89 3.59
N LEU A 748 4.42 17.70 4.07
CA LEU A 748 5.62 18.06 3.31
C LEU A 748 6.50 16.84 2.95
N PRO A 749 6.76 15.87 3.86
CA PRO A 749 7.56 14.69 3.53
C PRO A 749 6.91 13.80 2.46
N THR A 750 5.59 13.59 2.54
CA THR A 750 4.82 12.80 1.57
C THR A 750 4.89 13.43 0.19
N LEU A 751 4.58 14.73 0.07
CA LEU A 751 4.67 15.49 -1.17
C LEU A 751 6.07 15.48 -1.81
N ALA A 752 7.13 15.42 -0.99
CA ALA A 752 8.49 15.35 -1.52
C ALA A 752 8.82 13.97 -2.11
N ARG A 753 8.33 12.88 -1.50
CA ARG A 753 8.50 11.50 -2.00
C ARG A 753 7.77 11.29 -3.32
N ASP A 754 6.57 11.86 -3.43
CA ASP A 754 5.73 11.73 -4.62
C ASP A 754 6.22 12.58 -5.81
N SER A 755 7.31 13.33 -5.67
CA SER A 755 7.81 14.17 -6.75
C SER A 755 8.41 13.33 -7.89
N GLU A 756 8.17 13.74 -9.13
CA GLU A 756 8.60 13.04 -10.36
C GLU A 756 10.08 12.63 -10.35
N GLU A 757 10.97 13.54 -9.93
CA GLU A 757 12.42 13.28 -9.85
C GLU A 757 12.78 12.19 -8.84
N VAL A 758 12.00 12.04 -7.77
CA VAL A 758 12.24 11.07 -6.69
C VAL A 758 11.65 9.71 -7.04
N VAL A 759 10.44 9.69 -7.59
CA VAL A 759 9.79 8.46 -8.06
C VAL A 759 10.61 7.80 -9.18
N GLY A 760 11.14 8.60 -10.12
CA GLY A 760 11.99 8.06 -11.19
C GLY A 760 13.26 7.38 -10.68
N THR A 761 13.93 7.94 -9.68
CA THR A 761 15.15 7.33 -9.11
C THR A 761 14.83 6.18 -8.14
N LEU A 762 13.64 6.19 -7.50
CA LEU A 762 13.16 5.04 -6.73
C LEU A 762 12.89 3.84 -7.63
N ALA A 763 12.24 4.03 -8.78
CA ALA A 763 11.99 2.96 -9.74
C ALA A 763 13.30 2.31 -10.24
N GLN A 764 14.33 3.12 -10.50
CA GLN A 764 15.67 2.63 -10.86
C GLN A 764 16.32 1.79 -9.74
N LEU A 765 16.14 2.21 -8.48
CA LEU A 765 16.65 1.49 -7.31
C LEU A 765 15.94 0.13 -7.14
N GLU A 766 14.61 0.10 -7.35
CA GLU A 766 13.80 -1.11 -7.24
C GLU A 766 14.12 -2.13 -8.34
N GLN A 767 14.30 -1.68 -9.58
CA GLN A 767 14.74 -2.54 -10.70
C GLN A 767 16.06 -3.27 -10.38
N LEU A 768 17.08 -2.54 -9.92
CA LEU A 768 18.36 -3.14 -9.53
C LEU A 768 18.25 -4.07 -8.31
N SER A 769 17.31 -3.81 -7.39
CA SER A 769 17.07 -4.72 -6.26
C SER A 769 16.44 -6.04 -6.71
N SER A 770 15.57 -6.00 -7.72
CA SER A 770 14.89 -7.16 -8.27
C SER A 770 15.81 -8.06 -9.11
N GLU A 771 16.73 -7.47 -9.89
CA GLU A 771 17.75 -8.21 -10.64
C GLU A 771 18.71 -8.99 -9.72
N ASN A 772 19.08 -8.40 -8.58
CA ASN A 772 19.96 -9.04 -7.60
C ASN A 772 19.32 -10.25 -6.88
N THR A 773 17.99 -10.27 -6.73
CA THR A 773 17.28 -11.41 -6.14
C THR A 773 17.15 -12.61 -7.08
N VAL A 774 17.17 -12.39 -8.40
CA VAL A 774 17.08 -13.47 -9.40
C VAL A 774 18.45 -14.15 -9.59
N GLY A 775 19.55 -13.39 -9.56
CA GLY A 775 20.91 -13.93 -9.75
C GLY A 775 21.48 -14.77 -8.59
N HIS A 776 20.85 -14.77 -7.41
CA HIS A 776 21.37 -15.51 -6.23
C HIS A 776 20.82 -16.94 -6.08
N ASN A 777 19.83 -17.34 -6.90
CA ASN A 777 19.22 -18.67 -6.83
C ASN A 777 19.85 -19.69 -7.81
N ASP A 778 20.66 -19.27 -8.78
CA ASP A 778 21.25 -20.16 -9.80
C ASP A 778 22.68 -20.64 -9.50
N VAL A 779 23.29 -20.24 -8.37
CA VAL A 779 24.67 -20.63 -8.02
C VAL A 779 24.73 -21.28 -6.63
N ALA A 780 24.05 -22.41 -6.48
CA ALA A 780 24.18 -23.26 -5.29
C ALA A 780 24.48 -24.73 -5.63
N HIS A 781 25.25 -24.98 -6.70
CA HIS A 781 25.95 -26.25 -6.89
C HIS A 781 27.20 -26.05 -7.76
N GLN A 782 28.33 -25.70 -7.15
CA GLN A 782 29.65 -26.23 -7.49
C GLN A 782 30.73 -25.74 -6.53
N SER A 783 31.75 -26.57 -6.42
CA SER A 783 32.82 -26.71 -5.43
C SER A 783 33.76 -25.52 -5.24
N ASP A 784 34.40 -25.52 -4.07
CA ASP A 784 35.73 -25.00 -3.75
C ASP A 784 36.58 -24.58 -4.96
N ASP A 785 36.78 -23.28 -5.14
CA ASP A 785 38.06 -22.71 -5.58
C ASP A 785 38.12 -21.21 -5.23
N ASP A 786 39.29 -20.79 -4.72
CA ASP A 786 39.65 -19.41 -4.43
C ASP A 786 39.74 -18.61 -5.73
N ASP A 787 38.64 -17.99 -6.18
CA ASP A 787 38.63 -16.77 -7.02
C ASP A 787 37.18 -16.26 -7.19
N ARG A 788 36.70 -15.46 -6.24
CA ARG A 788 35.46 -14.69 -6.43
C ARG A 788 35.74 -13.48 -7.32
N PRO A 789 35.02 -13.26 -8.43
CA PRO A 789 35.32 -12.17 -9.35
C PRO A 789 34.90 -10.81 -8.76
N LEU A 790 35.64 -9.78 -9.17
CA LEU A 790 35.52 -8.35 -8.87
C LEU A 790 34.12 -7.71 -9.10
N LEU A 791 33.12 -8.45 -9.57
CA LEU A 791 31.78 -7.96 -9.96
C LEU A 791 30.81 -7.80 -8.78
N ALA A 792 30.90 -8.60 -7.72
CA ALA A 792 30.01 -8.43 -6.56
C ALA A 792 30.26 -7.13 -5.75
N LEU A 793 31.42 -6.50 -5.95
CA LEU A 793 31.76 -5.21 -5.33
C LEU A 793 31.23 -4.02 -6.13
N SER A 794 31.13 -4.11 -7.47
CA SER A 794 30.56 -3.04 -8.30
C SER A 794 29.07 -2.87 -8.05
N ASP A 795 28.34 -3.98 -7.88
CA ASP A 795 26.87 -3.96 -7.77
C ASP A 795 26.42 -3.39 -6.42
N SER A 796 27.20 -3.63 -5.35
CA SER A 796 26.99 -3.00 -4.03
C SER A 796 27.35 -1.51 -4.03
N GLU A 797 28.32 -1.08 -4.84
CA GLU A 797 28.74 0.33 -4.93
C GLU A 797 27.75 1.15 -5.76
N GLU A 798 27.20 0.56 -6.83
CA GLU A 798 26.17 1.15 -7.68
C GLU A 798 24.85 1.34 -6.92
N ALA A 799 24.36 0.32 -6.20
CA ALA A 799 23.19 0.45 -5.34
C ALA A 799 23.37 1.50 -4.22
N ALA A 800 24.58 1.59 -3.64
CA ALA A 800 24.90 2.62 -2.66
C ALA A 800 24.96 4.03 -3.27
N SER A 801 25.41 4.16 -4.53
CA SER A 801 25.45 5.43 -5.26
C SER A 801 24.05 5.93 -5.60
N LEU A 802 23.15 5.06 -6.07
CA LEU A 802 21.76 5.39 -6.37
C LEU A 802 20.98 5.75 -5.12
N LYS A 803 21.22 5.06 -3.99
CA LYS A 803 20.62 5.42 -2.70
C LYS A 803 21.03 6.83 -2.25
N ARG A 804 22.30 7.22 -2.46
CA ARG A 804 22.75 8.61 -2.20
C ARG A 804 22.08 9.60 -3.15
N GLN A 805 21.91 9.23 -4.42
CA GLN A 805 21.23 10.07 -5.43
C GLN A 805 19.76 10.28 -5.07
N TYR A 806 19.02 9.21 -4.76
CA TYR A 806 17.64 9.26 -4.25
C TYR A 806 17.53 10.20 -3.04
N ASN A 807 18.37 9.98 -2.03
CA ASN A 807 18.38 10.81 -0.82
C ASN A 807 18.68 12.29 -1.13
N SER A 808 19.55 12.57 -2.10
CA SER A 808 19.90 13.94 -2.52
C SER A 808 18.74 14.63 -3.26
N GLN A 809 18.03 13.91 -4.14
CA GLN A 809 16.87 14.43 -4.86
C GLN A 809 15.70 14.66 -3.92
N LEU A 810 15.43 13.73 -3.00
CA LEU A 810 14.39 13.90 -1.98
C LEU A 810 14.62 15.17 -1.14
N SER A 811 15.88 15.42 -0.77
CA SER A 811 16.27 16.63 -0.03
C SER A 811 16.02 17.91 -0.84
N ALA A 812 16.36 17.89 -2.13
CA ALA A 812 16.19 19.02 -3.05
C ALA A 812 14.70 19.27 -3.39
N ALA A 813 13.90 18.22 -3.52
CA ALA A 813 12.45 18.31 -3.71
C ALA A 813 11.79 18.94 -2.47
N THR A 814 12.15 18.47 -1.28
CA THR A 814 11.63 19.00 0.00
C THR A 814 11.93 20.50 0.17
N SER A 815 13.18 20.92 -0.09
CA SER A 815 13.58 22.33 0.03
C SER A 815 12.87 23.20 -1.01
N ARG A 816 12.71 22.72 -2.25
CA ARG A 816 11.99 23.41 -3.33
C ARG A 816 10.51 23.63 -3.03
N ILE A 817 9.82 22.60 -2.54
CA ILE A 817 8.40 22.70 -2.18
C ILE A 817 8.23 23.66 -1.01
N SER A 818 9.06 23.52 0.03
CA SER A 818 9.03 24.41 1.20
C SER A 818 9.30 25.87 0.83
N SER A 819 10.29 26.13 -0.03
CA SER A 819 10.66 27.48 -0.44
C SER A 819 9.58 28.14 -1.32
N LEU A 820 8.93 27.36 -2.19
CA LEU A 820 7.79 27.84 -2.98
C LEU A 820 6.60 28.19 -2.07
N GLY A 821 6.37 27.40 -1.03
CA GLY A 821 5.36 27.69 0.00
C GLY A 821 5.60 29.03 0.70
N ILE A 822 6.84 29.30 1.15
CA ILE A 822 7.21 30.59 1.76
C ILE A 822 7.08 31.74 0.75
N ALA A 823 7.54 31.56 -0.48
CA ALA A 823 7.47 32.59 -1.53
C ALA A 823 6.01 33.01 -1.81
N LEU A 824 5.11 32.05 -2.01
CA LEU A 824 3.69 32.31 -2.26
C LEU A 824 2.99 32.89 -1.02
N GLY A 825 3.30 32.38 0.16
CA GLY A 825 2.77 32.89 1.43
C GLY A 825 3.13 34.36 1.69
N TYR A 826 4.41 34.71 1.53
CA TYR A 826 4.87 36.11 1.66
C TYR A 826 4.26 37.01 0.59
N SER A 827 4.17 36.53 -0.66
CA SER A 827 3.53 37.26 -1.77
C SER A 827 2.08 37.61 -1.44
N SER A 828 1.33 36.64 -0.91
CA SER A 828 -0.05 36.82 -0.46
C SER A 828 -0.15 37.83 0.70
N GLY A 829 0.71 37.68 1.71
CA GLY A 829 0.74 38.57 2.86
C GLY A 829 1.02 40.02 2.49
N ILE A 830 1.97 40.26 1.58
CA ILE A 830 2.28 41.61 1.09
C ILE A 830 1.15 42.16 0.23
N ALA A 831 0.56 41.35 -0.65
CA ALA A 831 -0.57 41.77 -1.47
C ALA A 831 -1.75 42.24 -0.60
N LEU A 832 -2.10 41.47 0.44
CA LEU A 832 -3.16 41.87 1.35
C LEU A 832 -2.75 43.02 2.28
N LEU A 833 -1.49 43.07 2.73
CA LEU A 833 -0.99 44.18 3.52
C LEU A 833 -1.10 45.50 2.75
N ALA A 834 -0.71 45.52 1.47
CA ALA A 834 -0.87 46.68 0.61
C ALA A 834 -2.35 47.10 0.46
N LEU A 835 -3.25 46.13 0.26
CA LEU A 835 -4.69 46.37 0.16
C LEU A 835 -5.29 46.95 1.45
N THR A 836 -4.88 46.42 2.61
CA THR A 836 -5.40 46.82 3.92
C THR A 836 -4.77 48.11 4.47
N LEU A 837 -3.57 48.49 4.00
CA LEU A 837 -2.96 49.79 4.33
C LEU A 837 -3.73 50.98 3.75
N VAL A 838 -4.44 50.82 2.63
CA VAL A 838 -5.25 51.91 2.03
C VAL A 838 -6.35 52.40 2.99
N PRO A 839 -7.27 51.55 3.50
CA PRO A 839 -8.28 52.01 4.46
C PRO A 839 -7.67 52.45 5.80
N VAL A 840 -6.57 51.84 6.25
CA VAL A 840 -5.87 52.24 7.48
C VAL A 840 -5.30 53.67 7.38
N THR A 841 -4.73 54.03 6.24
CA THR A 841 -4.20 55.39 6.01
C THR A 841 -5.32 56.40 5.79
N MET A 842 -6.35 56.06 5.00
CA MET A 842 -7.51 56.94 4.76
C MET A 842 -8.29 57.26 6.04
N LEU A 843 -8.41 56.30 6.96
CA LEU A 843 -9.12 56.44 8.22
C LEU A 843 -8.20 56.80 9.39
N HIS A 844 -6.99 57.33 9.12
CA HIS A 844 -6.03 57.79 10.13
C HIS A 844 -5.76 56.78 11.26
N GLY A 845 -5.71 55.48 10.95
CA GLY A 845 -5.47 54.43 11.95
C GLY A 845 -6.64 54.17 12.90
N SER A 846 -7.87 54.52 12.52
CA SER A 846 -9.06 54.26 13.33
C SER A 846 -9.19 52.79 13.75
N THR A 847 -9.85 52.56 14.89
CA THR A 847 -10.11 51.21 15.41
C THR A 847 -10.88 50.33 14.44
N PHE A 848 -11.80 50.94 13.68
CA PHE A 848 -12.54 50.27 12.61
C PHE A 848 -11.63 49.81 11.48
N ALA A 849 -10.68 50.64 11.05
CA ALA A 849 -9.75 50.28 9.98
C ALA A 849 -8.84 49.09 10.37
N LEU A 850 -8.39 49.05 11.63
CA LEU A 850 -7.62 47.92 12.17
C LEU A 850 -8.44 46.63 12.21
N ARG A 851 -9.70 46.69 12.66
CA ARG A 851 -10.63 45.54 12.63
C ARG A 851 -10.91 45.09 11.22
N LEU A 852 -11.06 46.03 10.29
CA LEU A 852 -11.29 45.75 8.88
C LEU A 852 -10.13 44.96 8.29
N ALA A 853 -8.89 45.36 8.56
CA ALA A 853 -7.71 44.64 8.13
C ALA A 853 -7.66 43.20 8.68
N ILE A 854 -7.92 43.03 9.98
CA ILE A 854 -7.93 41.71 10.63
C ILE A 854 -9.05 40.83 10.06
N GLY A 855 -10.25 41.40 9.92
CA GLY A 855 -11.41 40.71 9.39
C GLY A 855 -11.24 40.24 7.94
N ILE A 856 -10.72 41.12 7.07
CA ILE A 856 -10.43 40.76 5.68
C ILE A 856 -9.37 39.66 5.62
N SER A 857 -8.35 39.69 6.49
CA SER A 857 -7.37 38.59 6.56
C SER A 857 -8.00 37.25 6.96
N GLY A 858 -8.99 37.26 7.87
CA GLY A 858 -9.75 36.08 8.26
C GLY A 858 -10.61 35.52 7.12
N ILE A 859 -11.29 36.40 6.39
CA ILE A 859 -12.09 36.03 5.21
C ILE A 859 -11.18 35.44 4.11
N TRP A 860 -10.04 36.08 3.85
CA TRP A 860 -9.02 35.60 2.91
C TRP A 860 -8.54 34.19 3.28
N TRP A 861 -8.20 34.00 4.56
CA TRP A 861 -7.74 32.71 5.07
C TRP A 861 -8.82 31.63 4.95
N ALA A 862 -10.08 31.93 5.28
CA ALA A 862 -11.19 30.97 5.15
C ALA A 862 -11.46 30.57 3.69
N LEU A 863 -11.57 31.55 2.78
CA LEU A 863 -11.93 31.31 1.38
C LEU A 863 -10.84 30.53 0.63
N LEU A 864 -9.58 30.91 0.83
CA LEU A 864 -8.46 30.31 0.09
C LEU A 864 -7.92 29.03 0.74
N SER A 865 -8.45 28.66 1.91
CA SER A 865 -8.29 27.30 2.46
C SER A 865 -9.22 26.29 1.78
N VAL A 866 -10.26 26.71 1.04
CA VAL A 866 -11.22 25.79 0.40
C VAL A 866 -10.58 24.94 -0.72
N PRO A 867 -9.75 25.47 -1.64
CA PRO A 867 -9.07 24.64 -2.63
C PRO A 867 -8.17 23.58 -1.99
N ALA A 868 -7.51 23.92 -0.88
CA ALA A 868 -6.74 22.97 -0.10
C ALA A 868 -7.61 21.85 0.48
N ALA A 869 -8.84 22.18 0.93
CA ALA A 869 -9.78 21.18 1.44
C ALA A 869 -10.28 20.21 0.38
N ILE A 870 -10.31 20.64 -0.88
CA ILE A 870 -10.74 19.80 -2.01
C ILE A 870 -9.57 18.95 -2.53
N TRP A 871 -8.37 19.52 -2.64
CA TRP A 871 -7.24 18.88 -3.33
C TRP A 871 -6.27 18.10 -2.43
N LEU A 872 -6.26 18.34 -1.11
CA LEU A 872 -5.47 17.49 -0.21
C LEU A 872 -6.15 16.13 -0.01
N PRO A 873 -5.38 15.02 0.02
CA PRO A 873 -5.95 13.67 0.08
C PRO A 873 -6.69 13.43 1.40
N ASN A 874 -7.78 12.66 1.33
CA ASN A 874 -8.41 12.05 2.49
C ASN A 874 -7.74 10.69 2.73
N ALA A 875 -7.47 10.39 3.98
CA ALA A 875 -6.84 9.19 4.53
C ALA A 875 -7.20 7.78 4.02
N GLY A 876 -8.23 7.64 3.18
CA GLY A 876 -8.61 6.35 2.61
C GLY A 876 -7.97 6.08 1.25
N GLU A 877 -7.18 7.01 0.70
CA GLU A 877 -6.58 6.93 -0.64
C GLU A 877 -5.03 6.86 -0.64
N ASP A 878 -4.39 6.72 0.53
CA ASP A 878 -2.95 6.54 0.59
C ASP A 878 -2.58 5.08 0.31
N LYS A 879 -2.04 4.93 -0.91
CA LYS A 879 -1.29 3.80 -1.42
C LYS A 879 -0.05 3.53 -0.56
N ASP A 880 0.30 2.25 -0.52
CA ASP A 880 1.67 1.73 -0.56
C ASP A 880 2.73 2.56 0.18
N VAL A 881 2.83 2.29 1.48
CA VAL A 881 4.09 2.39 2.22
C VAL A 881 5.15 1.64 1.41
N ASP A 882 6.35 2.21 1.26
CA ASP A 882 7.51 1.63 0.56
C ASP A 882 7.51 0.08 0.66
N PRO A 883 7.47 -0.67 -0.46
CA PRO A 883 7.29 -2.12 -0.44
C PRO A 883 8.42 -2.88 0.28
N ILE A 884 9.51 -2.20 0.64
CA ILE A 884 10.66 -2.77 1.33
C ILE A 884 10.40 -2.93 2.85
N TRP A 885 9.42 -2.23 3.44
CA TRP A 885 9.22 -2.21 4.90
C TRP A 885 7.74 -2.30 5.35
N ALA A 886 6.81 -2.59 4.43
CA ALA A 886 5.37 -2.46 4.64
C ALA A 886 4.68 -3.67 5.31
N ASP A 887 5.37 -4.80 5.44
CA ASP A 887 4.72 -6.07 5.81
C ASP A 887 4.27 -6.16 7.27
N GLU A 888 4.77 -5.31 8.18
CA GLU A 888 4.44 -5.37 9.62
C GLU A 888 3.37 -4.35 10.08
N GLU A 889 3.13 -3.22 9.37
CA GLU A 889 2.31 -2.12 9.89
C GLU A 889 0.81 -2.20 9.55
N ARG A 890 0.42 -2.93 8.48
CA ARG A 890 -1.00 -3.05 8.06
C ARG A 890 -1.86 -3.87 9.04
N GLU A 891 -1.25 -4.78 9.81
CA GLU A 891 -1.98 -5.62 10.77
C GLU A 891 -2.40 -4.85 12.04
N HIS A 892 -1.68 -3.79 12.43
CA HIS A 892 -1.96 -3.02 13.65
C HIS A 892 -3.03 -1.94 13.49
N GLN A 893 -3.27 -1.42 12.28
CA GLN A 893 -4.24 -0.33 12.06
C GLN A 893 -5.71 -0.77 12.18
N ILE A 894 -6.03 -2.04 11.98
CA ILE A 894 -7.42 -2.55 11.98
C ILE A 894 -7.94 -2.82 13.42
N GLU A 895 -7.06 -2.95 14.41
CA GLU A 895 -7.46 -3.16 15.82
C GLU A 895 -7.81 -1.86 16.57
N ASP A 896 -7.15 -0.73 16.27
CA ASP A 896 -7.27 0.52 17.05
C ASP A 896 -8.56 1.33 16.78
N ASP A 897 -9.21 1.14 15.63
CA ASP A 897 -10.42 1.89 15.25
C ASP A 897 -11.67 1.54 16.08
N ARG A 898 -11.67 0.43 16.83
CA ARG A 898 -12.83 0.02 17.65
C ARG A 898 -12.90 0.69 19.03
N ASN A 899 -11.87 1.43 19.47
CA ASN A 899 -11.79 2.01 20.82
C ASN A 899 -11.35 3.50 20.87
N TRP A 900 -11.50 4.22 19.76
CA TRP A 900 -11.07 5.62 19.61
C TRP A 900 -11.84 6.58 20.55
N SER A 901 -11.11 7.38 21.33
CA SER A 901 -11.70 8.47 22.13
C SER A 901 -10.74 9.65 22.22
N MET A 902 -11.22 10.85 21.86
CA MET A 902 -10.41 12.08 21.77
C MET A 902 -9.66 12.41 23.08
N GLY A 903 -10.28 12.16 24.24
CA GLY A 903 -9.64 12.39 25.54
C GLY A 903 -8.50 11.42 25.84
N ARG A 904 -8.61 10.15 25.44
CA ARG A 904 -7.55 9.15 25.63
C ARG A 904 -6.35 9.46 24.73
N GLU A 905 -6.61 9.89 23.49
CA GLU A 905 -5.56 10.29 22.55
C GLU A 905 -4.79 11.52 23.02
N ILE A 906 -5.46 12.52 23.60
CA ILE A 906 -4.76 13.67 24.19
C ILE A 906 -3.85 13.19 25.33
N VAL A 907 -4.34 12.34 26.25
CA VAL A 907 -3.51 11.79 27.33
C VAL A 907 -2.35 10.96 26.79
N ALA A 908 -2.57 10.19 25.72
CA ALA A 908 -1.51 9.45 25.04
C ALA A 908 -0.48 10.37 24.37
N ALA A 909 -0.92 11.48 23.77
CA ALA A 909 -0.07 12.51 23.16
C ALA A 909 0.89 13.10 24.22
N TRP A 910 0.37 13.47 25.39
CA TRP A 910 1.17 13.97 26.51
C TRP A 910 2.09 12.90 27.11
N LYS A 911 1.59 11.66 27.32
CA LYS A 911 2.40 10.55 27.87
C LYS A 911 3.58 10.20 26.95
N ARG A 912 3.35 10.17 25.64
CA ARG A 912 4.39 9.82 24.66
C ARG A 912 5.29 11.00 24.30
N LEU A 913 4.87 12.27 24.44
CA LEU A 913 5.81 13.41 24.49
C LEU A 913 6.76 13.28 25.70
N GLY A 914 6.22 12.95 26.87
CA GLY A 914 7.05 12.65 28.05
C GLY A 914 7.98 11.44 27.85
N GLY A 915 7.57 10.48 27.01
CA GLY A 915 8.41 9.37 26.56
C GLY A 915 9.54 9.81 25.63
N MET A 916 9.25 10.67 24.65
CA MET A 916 10.21 11.22 23.68
C MET A 916 11.32 12.03 24.33
N LEU A 917 10.99 12.78 25.39
CA LEU A 917 11.96 13.56 26.16
C LEU A 917 12.79 12.71 27.15
N ARG A 918 12.60 11.38 27.19
CA ARG A 918 13.47 10.51 27.99
C ARG A 918 14.86 10.47 27.37
N TRP A 919 15.87 10.54 28.24
CA TRP A 919 17.28 10.48 27.84
C TRP A 919 17.61 9.31 26.90
N ARG A 920 16.98 8.15 27.09
CA ARG A 920 17.19 6.97 26.23
C ARG A 920 16.71 7.18 24.79
N GLU A 921 15.56 7.82 24.60
CA GLU A 921 15.01 8.09 23.27
C GLU A 921 15.76 9.25 22.60
N ILE A 922 16.17 10.27 23.37
CA ILE A 922 17.08 11.33 22.91
C ILE A 922 18.38 10.74 22.36
N LEU A 923 18.92 9.69 22.99
CA LEU A 923 20.12 9.00 22.50
C LEU A 923 19.88 8.18 21.23
N LYS A 924 18.66 7.67 20.99
CA LYS A 924 18.32 6.97 19.74
C LYS A 924 18.20 7.94 18.58
N LEU A 925 17.51 9.06 18.78
CA LEU A 925 17.33 10.12 17.78
C LEU A 925 18.29 11.30 18.02
N ARG A 926 19.57 10.98 18.25
CA ARG A 926 20.58 11.98 18.66
C ARG A 926 20.67 13.14 17.68
N ASN A 927 20.70 12.86 16.39
CA ASN A 927 20.84 13.88 15.35
C ASN A 927 19.63 14.82 15.28
N THR A 928 18.41 14.31 15.46
CA THR A 928 17.17 15.10 15.51
C THR A 928 17.16 16.04 16.71
N PHE A 929 17.58 15.58 17.89
CA PHE A 929 17.65 16.43 19.09
C PHE A 929 18.81 17.44 19.06
N VAL A 930 19.96 17.09 18.47
CA VAL A 930 21.05 18.04 18.23
C VAL A 930 20.59 19.14 17.27
N TYR A 931 19.84 18.78 16.22
CA TYR A 931 19.22 19.76 15.34
C TYR A 931 18.20 20.64 16.09
N LEU A 932 17.33 20.07 16.95
CA LEU A 932 16.40 20.86 17.77
C LEU A 932 17.12 21.82 18.73
N ALA A 933 18.26 21.41 19.28
CA ALA A 933 19.09 22.28 20.12
C ALA A 933 19.72 23.44 19.32
N ALA A 934 20.17 23.19 18.09
CA ALA A 934 20.60 24.24 17.18
C ALA A 934 19.43 25.15 16.79
N TRP A 935 18.27 24.57 16.46
CA TRP A 935 17.04 25.29 16.10
C TRP A 935 16.57 26.21 17.23
N PHE A 936 16.66 25.78 18.49
CA PHE A 936 16.34 26.62 19.65
C PHE A 936 17.14 27.94 19.64
N LEU A 937 18.46 27.87 19.43
CA LEU A 937 19.32 29.05 19.35
C LEU A 937 19.08 29.87 18.07
N LEU A 938 18.85 29.21 16.94
CA LEU A 938 18.66 29.87 15.65
C LEU A 938 17.31 30.58 15.57
N SER A 939 16.21 29.94 15.97
CA SER A 939 14.88 30.57 15.99
C SER A 939 14.89 31.83 16.86
N ASP A 940 15.42 31.75 18.08
CA ASP A 940 15.54 32.91 18.96
C ASP A 940 16.51 33.97 18.40
N GLY A 941 17.61 33.56 17.75
CA GLY A 941 18.54 34.47 17.09
C GLY A 941 17.93 35.30 15.99
N PHE A 942 17.22 34.67 15.05
CA PHE A 942 16.59 35.38 13.95
C PHE A 942 15.41 36.26 14.41
N THR A 943 14.60 35.78 15.34
CA THR A 943 13.49 36.57 15.90
C THR A 943 14.03 37.77 16.69
N THR A 944 15.08 37.58 17.49
CA THR A 944 15.71 38.66 18.26
C THR A 944 16.46 39.65 17.39
N ILE A 945 17.09 39.23 16.28
CA ILE A 945 17.62 40.16 15.27
C ILE A 945 16.50 41.09 14.79
N THR A 946 15.33 40.53 14.46
CA THR A 946 14.19 41.29 13.96
C THR A 946 13.67 42.29 14.99
N SER A 947 13.44 41.83 16.23
CA SER A 947 12.97 42.70 17.32
C SER A 947 14.00 43.77 17.71
N THR A 948 15.29 43.41 17.78
CA THR A 948 16.39 44.34 18.11
C THR A 948 16.58 45.36 17.00
N ALA A 949 16.45 44.96 15.74
CA ALA A 949 16.52 45.86 14.59
C ALA A 949 15.44 46.95 14.68
N ILE A 950 14.18 46.58 14.93
CA ILE A 950 13.09 47.55 15.07
C ILE A 950 13.31 48.46 16.29
N LEU A 951 13.70 47.90 17.44
CA LEU A 951 13.97 48.66 18.65
C LEU A 951 15.13 49.64 18.47
N PHE A 952 16.22 49.21 17.82
CA PHE A 952 17.38 50.03 17.48
C PHE A 952 17.01 51.18 16.53
N GLY A 953 16.24 50.88 15.49
CA GLY A 953 15.73 51.86 14.54
C GLY A 953 14.90 52.96 15.23
N LYS A 954 14.02 52.56 16.16
CA LYS A 954 13.19 53.49 16.93
C LYS A 954 14.00 54.33 17.93
N THR A 955 14.86 53.69 18.72
CA THR A 955 15.50 54.31 19.89
C THR A 955 16.80 55.04 19.57
N THR A 956 17.61 54.52 18.65
CA THR A 956 18.95 55.05 18.35
C THR A 956 18.98 55.84 17.05
N LEU A 957 18.33 55.33 15.99
CA LEU A 957 18.27 56.01 14.69
C LEU A 957 17.09 57.01 14.59
N HIS A 958 16.25 57.07 15.63
CA HIS A 958 15.05 57.91 15.71
C HIS A 958 14.19 57.86 14.44
N MET A 959 14.02 56.66 13.87
CA MET A 959 13.25 56.47 12.65
C MET A 959 11.76 56.71 12.92
N SER A 960 11.07 57.30 11.94
CA SER A 960 9.62 57.49 12.03
C SER A 960 8.90 56.12 12.08
N PRO A 961 7.72 56.02 12.71
CA PRO A 961 6.92 54.79 12.71
C PRO A 961 6.61 54.28 11.29
N SER A 962 6.41 55.19 10.33
CA SER A 962 6.21 54.85 8.91
C SER A 962 7.43 54.16 8.28
N ALA A 963 8.64 54.56 8.64
CA ALA A 963 9.87 53.92 8.17
C ALA A 963 10.05 52.50 8.73
N LEU A 964 9.63 52.27 9.98
CA LEU A 964 9.66 50.94 10.61
C LEU A 964 8.62 49.98 9.97
N ILE A 965 7.42 50.48 9.65
CA ILE A 965 6.42 49.72 8.89
C ILE A 965 6.96 49.37 7.50
N LEU A 966 7.63 50.32 6.84
CA LEU A 966 8.25 50.09 5.53
C LEU A 966 9.33 48.99 5.59
N ILE A 967 10.15 48.93 6.65
CA ILE A 967 11.08 47.81 6.90
C ILE A 967 10.33 46.48 7.05
N GLY A 968 9.19 46.48 7.74
CA GLY A 968 8.31 45.32 7.89
C GLY A 968 7.68 44.84 6.58
N VAL A 969 7.56 45.71 5.57
CA VAL A 969 7.10 45.34 4.21
C VAL A 969 8.27 44.89 3.33
N ILE A 970 9.40 45.60 3.39
CA ILE A 970 10.60 45.32 2.59
C ILE A 970 11.20 43.95 2.96
N THR A 971 11.19 43.59 4.25
CA THR A 971 11.82 42.36 4.73
C THR A 971 11.14 41.09 4.16
N PRO A 972 9.81 40.90 4.26
CA PRO A 972 9.14 39.79 3.58
C PRO A 972 9.22 39.89 2.04
N SER A 973 9.23 41.11 1.47
CA SER A 973 9.29 41.30 0.01
C SER A 973 10.61 40.80 -0.56
N SER A 974 11.72 41.12 0.11
CA SER A 974 13.03 40.57 -0.20
C SER A 974 13.14 39.08 0.16
N GLY A 975 12.40 38.61 1.17
CA GLY A 975 12.26 37.19 1.49
C GLY A 975 11.72 36.33 0.35
N ILE A 976 10.82 36.86 -0.48
CA ILE A 976 10.35 36.18 -1.70
C ILE A 976 11.50 35.94 -2.68
N LEU A 977 12.34 36.96 -2.90
CA LEU A 977 13.52 36.83 -3.77
C LEU A 977 14.49 35.80 -3.20
N GLY A 978 14.73 35.85 -1.88
CA GLY A 978 15.55 34.89 -1.16
C GLY A 978 15.10 33.44 -1.34
N SER A 979 13.83 33.16 -1.03
CA SER A 979 13.29 31.80 -1.10
C SER A 979 13.26 31.23 -2.52
N LEU A 980 13.15 32.06 -3.57
CA LEU A 980 13.20 31.60 -4.96
C LEU A 980 14.62 31.41 -5.50
N VAL A 981 15.58 32.25 -5.09
CA VAL A 981 16.96 32.22 -5.59
C VAL A 981 17.76 31.05 -5.01
N TRP A 982 17.61 30.74 -3.72
CA TRP A 982 18.41 29.71 -3.07
C TRP A 982 18.23 28.29 -3.62
N PRO A 983 17.02 27.80 -3.93
CA PRO A 983 16.82 26.51 -4.60
C PRO A 983 17.45 26.46 -5.99
N MET A 984 17.57 27.60 -6.70
CA MET A 984 18.28 27.67 -7.98
C MET A 984 19.80 27.52 -7.78
N LEU A 985 20.36 28.21 -6.77
CA LEU A 985 21.77 28.06 -6.39
C LEU A 985 22.07 26.64 -5.91
N GLN A 986 21.19 26.06 -5.10
CA GLN A 986 21.33 24.70 -4.60
C GLN A 986 21.46 23.68 -5.74
N ARG A 987 20.59 23.78 -6.76
CA ARG A 987 20.65 22.91 -7.95
C ARG A 987 21.91 23.16 -8.78
N ARG A 988 22.30 24.43 -8.97
CA ARG A 988 23.49 24.79 -9.76
C ARG A 988 24.80 24.27 -9.15
N PHE A 989 24.89 24.26 -7.82
CA PHE A 989 26.12 23.86 -7.11
C PHE A 989 26.01 22.49 -6.41
N ALA A 990 24.90 21.77 -6.60
CA ALA A 990 24.61 20.48 -5.96
C ALA A 990 24.86 20.48 -4.43
N TRP A 991 24.40 21.54 -3.75
CA TRP A 991 24.60 21.67 -2.30
C TRP A 991 23.56 20.89 -1.49
N SER A 992 24.01 20.26 -0.39
CA SER A 992 23.13 19.65 0.61
C SER A 992 22.34 20.73 1.40
N ASN A 993 21.15 20.39 1.89
CA ASN A 993 20.33 21.27 2.74
C ASN A 993 21.10 21.80 3.96
N LEU A 994 21.91 20.96 4.61
CA LEU A 994 22.77 21.36 5.75
C LEU A 994 23.78 22.47 5.38
N LYS A 995 24.47 22.32 4.25
CA LYS A 995 25.42 23.35 3.78
C LYS A 995 24.73 24.69 3.51
N VAL A 996 23.54 24.66 2.89
CA VAL A 996 22.78 25.90 2.60
C VAL A 996 22.37 26.60 3.89
N ILE A 997 21.83 25.87 4.87
CA ILE A 997 21.43 26.48 6.16
C ILE A 997 22.64 27.05 6.91
N VAL A 998 23.80 26.37 6.90
CA VAL A 998 25.03 26.90 7.52
C VAL A 998 25.47 28.19 6.84
N ILE A 999 25.44 28.26 5.50
CA ILE A 999 25.77 29.48 4.75
C ILE A 999 24.79 30.62 5.12
N LEU A 1000 23.50 30.34 5.17
CA LEU A 1000 22.47 31.32 5.55
C LEU A 1000 22.66 31.85 6.98
N VAL A 1001 22.99 30.97 7.93
CA VAL A 1001 23.27 31.34 9.32
C VAL A 1001 24.52 32.21 9.42
N VAL A 1002 25.60 31.86 8.70
CA VAL A 1002 26.81 32.67 8.64
C VAL A 1002 26.51 34.05 8.03
N MET A 1003 25.73 34.10 6.95
CA MET A 1003 25.29 35.35 6.33
C MET A 1003 24.43 36.20 7.29
N ALA A 1004 23.50 35.59 8.02
CA ALA A 1004 22.71 36.29 9.02
C ALA A 1004 23.57 36.87 10.15
N SER A 1005 24.63 36.16 10.56
CA SER A 1005 25.57 36.64 11.59
C SER A 1005 26.34 37.91 11.18
N LEU A 1006 26.48 38.16 9.87
CA LEU A 1006 27.13 39.37 9.36
C LEU A 1006 26.34 40.63 9.73
N ILE A 1007 25.03 40.55 9.97
CA ILE A 1007 24.21 41.71 10.30
C ILE A 1007 24.53 42.21 11.72
N PRO A 1008 24.44 41.39 12.79
CA PRO A 1008 24.95 41.80 14.10
C PRO A 1008 26.44 42.16 14.10
N ALA A 1009 27.28 41.45 13.33
CA ALA A 1009 28.70 41.79 13.23
C ALA A 1009 28.92 43.18 12.61
N TYR A 1010 28.14 43.54 11.59
CA TYR A 1010 28.14 44.88 11.01
C TYR A 1010 27.65 45.94 12.02
N GLY A 1011 26.65 45.62 12.84
CA GLY A 1011 26.24 46.47 13.97
C GLY A 1011 27.36 46.70 15.00
N CYS A 1012 28.22 45.70 15.24
CA CYS A 1012 29.37 45.82 16.13
C CYS A 1012 30.46 46.77 15.57
N LEU A 1013 30.59 46.90 14.24
CA LEU A 1013 31.51 47.87 13.63
C LEU A 1013 31.18 49.32 14.00
N GLY A 1014 29.95 49.58 14.46
CA GLY A 1014 29.53 50.86 15.02
C GLY A 1014 30.28 51.29 16.29
N PHE A 1015 31.08 50.42 16.92
CA PHE A 1015 31.97 50.78 18.03
C PHE A 1015 33.35 51.32 17.58
N LEU A 1016 33.73 51.13 16.31
CA LEU A 1016 35.04 51.56 15.82
C LEU A 1016 35.10 53.10 15.69
N PRO A 1017 36.06 53.77 16.36
CA PRO A 1017 36.14 55.24 16.39
C PRO A 1017 36.44 55.87 15.01
N VAL A 1018 37.06 55.13 14.09
CA VAL A 1018 37.34 55.56 12.71
C VAL A 1018 36.04 55.75 11.91
N LEU A 1019 35.05 54.88 12.12
CA LEU A 1019 33.75 54.93 11.44
C LEU A 1019 32.82 55.96 12.09
N ARG A 1020 32.93 56.18 13.40
CA ARG A 1020 32.09 57.16 14.15
C ARG A 1020 32.40 58.62 13.81
N ASN A 1021 33.64 58.95 13.46
CA ASN A 1021 34.08 60.35 13.30
C ASN A 1021 34.40 60.78 11.84
N LYS A 1022 34.57 59.84 10.89
CA LYS A 1022 35.05 60.17 9.53
C LYS A 1022 34.32 59.50 8.36
N ALA A 1023 33.45 58.53 8.59
CA ALA A 1023 32.71 57.86 7.51
C ALA A 1023 31.24 58.28 7.54
N SER A 1024 30.70 58.74 6.41
CA SER A 1024 29.26 58.98 6.21
C SER A 1024 28.45 57.67 6.09
N PHE A 1025 29.11 56.50 6.13
CA PHE A 1025 28.54 55.19 5.84
C PHE A 1025 29.32 54.10 6.59
N GLY A 1026 28.64 53.27 7.40
CA GLY A 1026 29.23 52.17 8.16
C GLY A 1026 28.68 52.01 9.58
N GLY A 1027 28.44 50.76 10.00
CA GLY A 1027 28.19 50.39 11.40
C GLY A 1027 26.79 50.70 11.95
N LEU A 1028 25.75 50.67 11.11
CA LEU A 1028 24.37 51.09 11.44
C LEU A 1028 24.33 52.49 12.03
N THR A 1029 24.95 53.45 11.36
CA THR A 1029 24.94 54.86 11.78
C THR A 1029 23.92 55.71 11.04
N THR A 1030 23.50 55.26 9.85
CA THR A 1030 22.53 55.97 9.02
C THR A 1030 21.21 55.20 8.87
N GLN A 1031 20.10 55.92 8.67
CA GLN A 1031 18.80 55.29 8.41
C GLN A 1031 18.77 54.52 7.08
N GLY A 1032 19.58 54.94 6.09
CA GLY A 1032 19.69 54.25 4.79
C GLY A 1032 20.32 52.86 4.90
N GLU A 1033 21.32 52.69 5.77
CA GLU A 1033 21.91 51.37 6.07
C GLU A 1033 20.86 50.38 6.60
N MET A 1034 19.92 50.87 7.41
CA MET A 1034 18.84 50.05 7.96
C MET A 1034 17.95 49.44 6.87
N PHE A 1035 17.61 50.21 5.84
CA PHE A 1035 16.82 49.71 4.71
C PHE A 1035 17.61 48.71 3.85
N GLY A 1036 18.89 48.96 3.60
CA GLY A 1036 19.76 48.02 2.88
C GLY A 1036 19.91 46.69 3.61
N LEU A 1037 20.09 46.74 4.94
CA LEU A 1037 20.16 45.55 5.78
C LEU A 1037 18.82 44.82 5.89
N ALA A 1038 17.69 45.53 5.84
CA ALA A 1038 16.36 44.90 5.80
C ALA A 1038 16.18 44.05 4.54
N VAL A 1039 16.63 44.53 3.37
CA VAL A 1039 16.63 43.76 2.12
C VAL A 1039 17.53 42.53 2.23
N TYR A 1040 18.76 42.73 2.73
CA TYR A 1040 19.71 41.63 2.90
C TYR A 1040 19.19 40.56 3.87
N PHE A 1041 18.71 40.99 5.04
CA PHE A 1041 18.15 40.09 6.06
C PHE A 1041 16.92 39.37 5.55
N GLY A 1042 16.01 40.06 4.86
CA GLY A 1042 14.82 39.44 4.30
C GLY A 1042 15.16 38.33 3.31
N CYS A 1043 16.07 38.59 2.36
CA CYS A 1043 16.58 37.57 1.43
C CYS A 1043 17.16 36.33 2.16
N VAL A 1044 17.83 36.52 3.29
CA VAL A 1044 18.39 35.41 4.08
C VAL A 1044 17.31 34.71 4.89
N TYR A 1045 16.43 35.46 5.55
CA TYR A 1045 15.44 34.94 6.48
C TYR A 1045 14.36 34.11 5.77
N GLY A 1046 13.89 34.55 4.60
CA GLY A 1046 12.91 33.81 3.81
C GLY A 1046 13.42 32.42 3.40
N ALA A 1047 14.68 32.32 2.98
CA ALA A 1047 15.31 31.04 2.67
C ALA A 1047 15.63 30.23 3.94
N PHE A 1048 16.07 30.89 5.02
CA PHE A 1048 16.34 30.21 6.29
C PHE A 1048 15.08 29.47 6.80
N GLN A 1049 13.92 30.11 6.76
CA GLN A 1049 12.66 29.48 7.18
C GLN A 1049 12.30 28.24 6.37
N SER A 1050 12.53 28.25 5.04
CA SER A 1050 12.24 27.08 4.19
C SER A 1050 13.24 25.95 4.40
N TYR A 1051 14.54 26.26 4.44
CA TYR A 1051 15.59 25.25 4.61
C TYR A 1051 15.61 24.64 6.01
N ALA A 1052 15.25 25.40 7.05
CA ALA A 1052 15.08 24.86 8.40
C ALA A 1052 13.98 23.79 8.43
N ARG A 1053 12.81 24.08 7.85
CA ARG A 1053 11.71 23.13 7.77
C ARG A 1053 12.08 21.89 6.94
N ALA A 1054 12.72 22.09 5.79
CA ALA A 1054 13.12 21.01 4.89
C ALA A 1054 14.17 20.07 5.53
N LEU A 1055 15.19 20.62 6.19
CA LEU A 1055 16.20 19.82 6.88
C LEU A 1055 15.60 19.03 8.05
N TYR A 1056 14.63 19.62 8.77
CA TYR A 1056 13.94 18.91 9.84
C TYR A 1056 13.07 17.76 9.31
N ALA A 1057 12.39 17.95 8.18
CA ALA A 1057 11.57 16.92 7.53
C ALA A 1057 12.33 15.62 7.22
N GLU A 1058 13.65 15.71 7.03
CA GLU A 1058 14.52 14.56 6.75
C GLU A 1058 14.95 13.80 8.02
N LEU A 1059 14.81 14.42 9.20
CA LEU A 1059 15.28 13.89 10.48
C LEU A 1059 14.15 13.34 11.37
N ILE A 1060 12.91 13.36 10.87
CA ILE A 1060 11.73 12.90 11.60
C ILE A 1060 11.33 11.48 11.18
N PRO A 1061 10.87 10.62 12.11
CA PRO A 1061 10.41 9.29 11.78
C PRO A 1061 9.14 9.33 10.92
N PRO A 1062 9.02 8.46 9.91
CA PRO A 1062 7.81 8.36 9.09
C PRO A 1062 6.62 7.91 9.96
N GLY A 1063 5.42 8.41 9.65
CA GLY A 1063 4.18 8.09 10.38
C GLY A 1063 3.93 8.88 11.67
N GLU A 1064 4.92 9.63 12.18
CA GLU A 1064 4.76 10.52 13.35
C GLU A 1064 4.99 12.01 13.01
N GLU A 1065 4.81 12.43 11.75
CA GLU A 1065 5.29 13.73 11.29
C GLU A 1065 4.66 14.92 12.03
N ALA A 1066 3.35 14.91 12.26
CA ALA A 1066 2.64 16.04 12.88
C ALA A 1066 3.07 16.24 14.33
N ARG A 1067 3.35 15.15 15.05
CA ARG A 1067 3.88 15.24 16.42
C ARG A 1067 5.29 15.81 16.48
N TRP A 1068 6.18 15.39 15.58
CA TRP A 1068 7.54 15.92 15.54
C TRP A 1068 7.56 17.38 15.05
N TYR A 1069 6.71 17.76 14.11
CA TYR A 1069 6.48 19.16 13.77
C TYR A 1069 5.86 19.96 14.92
N GLY A 1070 5.05 19.31 15.76
CA GLY A 1070 4.58 19.88 17.01
C GLY A 1070 5.74 20.21 17.96
N LEU A 1071 6.68 19.28 18.16
CA LEU A 1071 7.90 19.51 18.95
C LEU A 1071 8.78 20.63 18.39
N PHE A 1072 8.91 20.69 17.07
CA PHE A 1072 9.62 21.78 16.37
C PHE A 1072 8.96 23.15 16.63
N SER A 1073 7.63 23.22 16.53
CA SER A 1073 6.87 24.44 16.81
C SER A 1073 6.95 24.87 18.28
N ILE A 1074 6.92 23.92 19.22
CA ILE A 1074 7.07 24.23 20.65
C ILE A 1074 8.46 24.76 20.93
N THR A 1075 9.49 24.14 20.34
CA THR A 1075 10.89 24.58 20.48
C THR A 1075 11.03 26.03 20.02
N ASP A 1076 10.47 26.36 18.85
CA ASP A 1076 10.40 27.73 18.30
C ASP A 1076 9.73 28.74 19.24
N LYS A 1077 8.55 28.40 19.79
CA LYS A 1077 7.83 29.31 20.69
C LYS A 1077 8.51 29.43 22.06
N SER A 1078 9.05 28.33 22.57
CA SER A 1078 9.73 28.30 23.86
C SER A 1078 11.05 29.07 23.85
N SER A 1079 11.75 29.16 22.72
CA SER A 1079 13.01 29.89 22.64
C SER A 1079 12.82 31.40 22.58
N SER A 1080 11.71 31.88 21.99
CA SER A 1080 11.43 33.28 21.64
C SER A 1080 11.43 34.32 22.76
N PHE A 1081 11.58 33.92 24.03
CA PHE A 1081 11.68 34.85 25.16
C PHE A 1081 13.13 35.15 25.57
N VAL A 1082 14.09 34.28 25.25
CA VAL A 1082 15.46 34.36 25.78
C VAL A 1082 16.18 35.58 25.21
N GLY A 1083 16.14 35.75 23.89
CA GLY A 1083 16.87 36.81 23.22
C GLY A 1083 16.34 38.20 23.57
N PRO A 1084 15.03 38.50 23.46
CA PRO A 1084 14.50 39.80 23.86
C PRO A 1084 14.75 40.13 25.34
N LEU A 1085 14.72 39.12 26.23
CA LEU A 1085 15.04 39.29 27.64
C LEU A 1085 16.50 39.71 27.85
N VAL A 1086 17.44 39.02 27.23
CA VAL A 1086 18.88 39.34 27.36
C VAL A 1086 19.20 40.68 26.70
N VAL A 1087 18.61 40.97 25.53
CA VAL A 1087 18.75 42.28 24.87
C VAL A 1087 18.17 43.41 25.72
N GLY A 1088 17.00 43.20 26.33
CA GLY A 1088 16.40 44.15 27.27
C GLY A 1088 17.30 44.39 28.49
N LEU A 1089 17.81 43.33 29.12
CA LEU A 1089 18.74 43.44 30.25
C LEU A 1089 20.03 44.18 29.88
N ILE A 1090 20.59 43.92 28.69
CA ILE A 1090 21.76 44.64 28.19
C ILE A 1090 21.42 46.12 27.98
N ALA A 1091 20.27 46.44 27.38
CA ALA A 1091 19.85 47.81 27.15
C ALA A 1091 19.66 48.58 28.48
N ASP A 1092 19.02 47.95 29.47
CA ASP A 1092 18.74 48.55 30.78
C ASP A 1092 20.02 48.76 31.61
N THR A 1093 20.94 47.79 31.60
CA THR A 1093 22.17 47.85 32.40
C THR A 1093 23.26 48.73 31.78
N THR A 1094 23.41 48.71 30.45
CA THR A 1094 24.47 49.46 29.76
C THR A 1094 24.02 50.84 29.29
N GLY A 1095 22.71 51.07 29.16
CA GLY A 1095 22.13 52.25 28.53
C GLY A 1095 22.39 52.36 27.02
N ASN A 1096 23.04 51.36 26.40
CA ASN A 1096 23.39 51.37 24.99
C ASN A 1096 23.03 50.03 24.32
N ILE A 1097 21.96 50.06 23.54
CA ILE A 1097 21.43 48.89 22.82
C ILE A 1097 22.45 48.27 21.85
N ARG A 1098 23.52 48.97 21.43
CA ARG A 1098 24.54 48.41 20.52
C ARG A 1098 25.27 47.20 21.11
N TYR A 1099 25.37 47.09 22.43
CA TYR A 1099 25.98 45.91 23.07
C TYR A 1099 25.20 44.62 22.80
N ALA A 1100 23.90 44.71 22.49
CA ALA A 1100 23.07 43.57 22.12
C ALA A 1100 23.58 42.85 20.86
N PHE A 1101 24.23 43.57 19.94
CA PHE A 1101 24.78 42.97 18.72
C PHE A 1101 25.87 41.94 19.02
N PHE A 1102 26.71 42.16 20.04
CA PHE A 1102 27.72 41.16 20.45
C PHE A 1102 27.07 39.88 20.96
N PHE A 1103 26.01 40.00 21.76
CA PHE A 1103 25.22 38.86 22.22
C PHE A 1103 24.63 38.09 21.03
N LEU A 1104 24.03 38.78 20.06
CA LEU A 1104 23.47 38.17 18.86
C LEU A 1104 24.52 37.45 18.00
N VAL A 1105 25.71 38.03 17.82
CA VAL A 1105 26.84 37.35 17.15
C VAL A 1105 27.17 36.06 17.89
N VAL A 1106 27.42 36.12 19.19
CA VAL A 1106 27.80 34.94 20.00
C VAL A 1106 26.72 33.87 19.93
N MET A 1107 25.46 34.24 20.04
CA MET A 1107 24.34 33.29 20.04
C MET A 1107 24.19 32.55 18.71
N ILE A 1108 24.32 33.26 17.57
CA ILE A 1108 24.24 32.66 16.24
C ILE A 1108 25.48 31.81 15.96
N TRP A 1109 26.67 32.29 16.31
CA TRP A 1109 27.91 31.55 16.13
C TRP A 1109 28.01 30.31 17.02
N LEU A 1110 27.37 30.31 18.20
CA LEU A 1110 27.26 29.13 19.05
C LEU A 1110 26.40 28.03 18.41
N ALA A 1111 25.40 28.40 17.60
CA ALA A 1111 24.55 27.45 16.90
C ALA A 1111 25.24 26.77 15.71
N VAL A 1112 26.20 27.43 15.04
CA VAL A 1112 26.93 26.89 13.88
C VAL A 1112 27.65 25.56 14.15
N PRO A 1113 28.48 25.40 15.20
CA PRO A 1113 29.15 24.12 15.47
C PRO A 1113 28.18 23.02 15.87
N ILE A 1114 27.08 23.36 16.56
CA ILE A 1114 26.02 22.41 16.92
C ILE A 1114 25.34 21.90 15.64
N LEU A 1115 24.98 22.82 14.74
CA LEU A 1115 24.36 22.48 13.46
C LEU A 1115 25.32 21.67 12.56
N ALA A 1116 26.59 22.04 12.49
CA ALA A 1116 27.60 21.32 11.71
C ALA A 1116 27.89 19.91 12.27
N SER A 1117 27.58 19.64 13.54
CA SER A 1117 27.72 18.31 14.14
C SER A 1117 26.59 17.33 13.80
N VAL A 1118 25.53 17.81 13.13
CA VAL A 1118 24.41 16.97 12.69
C VAL A 1118 24.83 16.13 11.49
N ASP A 1119 24.88 14.81 11.68
CA ASP A 1119 25.03 13.86 10.59
C ASP A 1119 23.64 13.57 10.01
N VAL A 1120 23.37 14.15 8.83
CA VAL A 1120 22.06 14.04 8.17
C VAL A 1120 21.80 12.61 7.72
N GLU A 1121 22.81 11.89 7.24
CA GLU A 1121 22.63 10.54 6.73
C GLU A 1121 22.33 9.58 7.87
N ARG A 1122 23.09 9.69 8.97
CA ARG A 1122 22.82 8.93 10.18
C ARG A 1122 21.48 9.31 10.82
N GLY A 1123 21.12 10.60 10.79
CA GLY A 1123 19.82 11.08 11.26
C GLY A 1123 18.65 10.47 10.48
N ARG A 1124 18.76 10.35 9.15
CA ARG A 1124 17.76 9.64 8.32
C ARG A 1124 17.65 8.17 8.70
N THR A 1125 18.77 7.49 8.92
CA THR A 1125 18.74 6.07 9.32
C THR A 1125 18.16 5.88 10.72
N ASP A 1126 18.52 6.76 11.67
CA ASP A 1126 17.99 6.74 13.04
C ASP A 1126 16.48 6.97 13.03
N ALA A 1127 15.99 7.90 12.18
CA ALA A 1127 14.58 8.21 12.02
C ALA A 1127 13.79 7.06 11.38
N ARG A 1128 14.31 6.44 10.31
CA ARG A 1128 13.67 5.29 9.66
C ARG A 1128 13.63 4.05 10.55
N GLY A 1129 14.67 3.82 11.37
CA GLY A 1129 14.74 2.69 12.30
C GLY A 1129 14.05 2.93 13.64
N TYR A 1130 13.38 4.07 13.83
CA TYR A 1130 12.77 4.43 15.11
C TYR A 1130 11.38 3.81 15.26
N SER A 1131 11.29 2.80 16.14
CA SER A 1131 10.02 2.27 16.63
C SER A 1131 9.86 2.54 18.13
N TYR A 1132 8.74 3.17 18.50
CA TYR A 1132 8.43 3.47 19.90
C TYR A 1132 7.75 2.27 20.57
N SER A 1133 8.53 1.42 21.26
CA SER A 1133 7.98 0.37 22.11
C SER A 1133 7.44 0.95 23.41
N SER A 1134 6.11 1.14 23.51
CA SER A 1134 5.46 1.64 24.72
C SER A 1134 5.48 0.64 25.90
N SER A 1135 6.00 -0.57 25.68
CA SER A 1135 6.08 -1.68 26.63
C SER A 1135 7.20 -1.51 27.67
N ARG A 1136 7.12 -0.44 28.47
CA ARG A 1136 7.73 -0.34 29.81
C ARG A 1136 7.20 0.91 30.54
N SER A 1137 5.94 0.83 30.96
CA SER A 1137 5.54 1.45 32.22
C SER A 1137 5.15 0.34 33.18
N HIS A 1138 5.83 0.33 34.32
CA HIS A 1138 5.65 -0.55 35.48
C HIS A 1138 4.19 -0.77 35.89
#